data_AF-W4V3C8-F1
#
_entry.id   AF-W4V3C8-F1
#
_cell.length_a   1.000
_cell.length_b   1.000
_cell.length_c   1.000
_cell.angle_alpha   90.00
_cell.angle_beta   90.00
_cell.angle_gamma   90.00
#
_symmetry.space_group_name_H-M   'P 1'
#
loop_
_entity.id
_entity.type
_entity.pdbx_description
1 polymer ?
#
loop_
_entity_poly.entity_id
_entity_poly.type
_entity_poly.pdbx_seq_one_letter_code
_entity_poly.pdbx_strand_id
1 'polypeptide(L)'
;MPFGLAFYAASITSNVNRLITAAAVVIGMATGGARAELYTAFTFIALFTLFTKLLKNINEKEDLKYSAIGLVSAAVPQIIMAGFQGFLMYDVLIALFQSVLVFSMTYIFRRGVPLIEGIKNKSVLTNEEMISAAMIAAISLSGLGGIDVFGASLLNVLSILAVLLLTFKAGPGVGAAVGVIVGLVVNLSNPVTPMVIGSYAFCGLMAGLFRNLGKTGTAVGFILANAVLTLYINGSTEVIVHIKDIIPAAIMFVVIPKKIIEDVFGTFAIGAEVSNDKVSYSERIKELTVERLSNFARAFQELSKTFSEISQTKMVTNKQDISSLFDRVADKVCKDCSLCLHCWDRNFYNTYQVMFKIVENLEKKGWIDESDIPEYFMERCERIGEFVRQVNNVYELFKVDMVWKNRIGESRGLISQQLDGLSKVISSLAVEIESEIKFKADMEDALLSELRNKGIKAYDVVVFENKWGKYEVSIFHRGCAGANKCLDHIEEVASTVLGRQMIRDRNECIHNHRTGICNLKLVEEEIFNITTGMARSSKYENQVSGDNYSFMNTGAGKYILALSDGMGTGQAASSQSKAVISLLEHFMETGFDQDTAIKFINSILVLKSDDDSFATIDLSAIDLYNGKIEFVKIGLHQPL
;
A
#
# COMPACT_ATOMS: atom_id res chain seq x y z
N MET A 1 -0.57 21.46 -46.66
CA MET A 1 0.14 20.94 -45.45
C MET A 1 -0.03 19.42 -45.35
N PRO A 2 0.99 18.64 -44.92
CA PRO A 2 1.04 17.20 -45.13
C PRO A 2 0.42 16.36 -44.00
N PHE A 3 -0.57 16.88 -43.27
CA PHE A 3 -1.26 16.13 -42.21
C PHE A 3 -1.95 14.87 -42.75
N GLY A 4 -2.52 14.96 -43.96
CA GLY A 4 -3.12 13.80 -44.64
C GLY A 4 -2.10 12.69 -44.95
N LEU A 5 -0.86 13.06 -45.31
CA LEU A 5 0.20 12.08 -45.57
C LEU A 5 0.60 11.34 -44.29
N ALA A 6 0.73 12.07 -43.18
CA ALA A 6 1.03 11.49 -41.86
C ALA A 6 -0.11 10.58 -41.36
N PHE A 7 -1.38 10.97 -41.57
CA PHE A 7 -2.53 10.14 -41.21
C PHE A 7 -2.59 8.85 -42.04
N TYR A 8 -2.33 8.93 -43.35
CA TYR A 8 -2.22 7.75 -44.20
C TYR A 8 -1.13 6.79 -43.69
N ALA A 9 0.05 7.32 -43.37
CA ALA A 9 1.16 6.54 -42.83
C ALA A 9 0.80 5.84 -41.51
N ALA A 10 0.09 6.52 -40.61
CA ALA A 10 -0.37 5.95 -39.34
C ALA A 10 -1.48 4.89 -39.51
N SER A 11 -2.31 5.00 -40.55
CA SER A 11 -3.43 4.07 -40.79
C SER A 11 -3.03 2.68 -41.32
N ILE A 12 -1.76 2.47 -41.71
CA ILE A 12 -1.36 1.25 -42.42
C ILE A 12 -1.39 -0.02 -41.57
N THR A 13 -1.20 0.12 -40.26
CA THR A 13 -1.25 -0.95 -39.24
C THR A 13 -2.64 -1.12 -38.63
N SER A 14 -3.59 -0.26 -38.98
CA SER A 14 -4.99 -0.33 -38.53
C SER A 14 -5.86 -1.10 -39.52
N ASN A 15 -7.05 -1.56 -39.09
CA ASN A 15 -8.00 -2.26 -39.96
C ASN A 15 -8.73 -1.35 -40.96
N VAL A 16 -8.46 -0.03 -40.94
CA VAL A 16 -9.00 0.92 -41.91
C VAL A 16 -8.59 0.55 -43.34
N ASN A 17 -9.56 0.59 -44.25
CA ASN A 17 -9.31 0.32 -45.67
C ASN A 17 -8.36 1.37 -46.27
N ARG A 18 -7.15 0.92 -46.61
CA ARG A 18 -6.05 1.73 -47.17
C ARG A 18 -6.43 2.50 -48.43
N LEU A 19 -7.33 1.96 -49.25
CA LEU A 19 -7.78 2.62 -50.47
C LEU A 19 -8.65 3.83 -50.16
N ILE A 20 -9.45 3.76 -49.09
CA ILE A 20 -10.33 4.86 -48.67
C ILE A 20 -9.50 6.01 -48.10
N THR A 21 -8.50 5.72 -47.26
CA THR A 21 -7.62 6.76 -46.71
C THR A 21 -6.77 7.40 -47.79
N ALA A 22 -6.22 6.60 -48.73
CA ALA A 22 -5.49 7.14 -49.89
C ALA A 22 -6.38 8.05 -50.76
N ALA A 23 -7.61 7.60 -51.07
CA ALA A 23 -8.54 8.40 -51.86
C ALA A 23 -8.91 9.72 -51.16
N ALA A 24 -9.16 9.69 -49.85
CA ALA A 24 -9.47 10.89 -49.07
C ALA A 24 -8.32 11.92 -49.11
N VAL A 25 -7.07 11.47 -48.96
CA VAL A 25 -5.89 12.35 -49.04
C VAL A 25 -5.72 12.96 -50.42
N VAL A 26 -5.88 12.16 -51.48
CA VAL A 26 -5.75 12.64 -52.86
C VAL A 26 -6.86 13.63 -53.22
N ILE A 27 -8.11 13.34 -52.84
CA ILE A 27 -9.25 14.25 -53.07
C ILE A 27 -9.04 15.56 -52.29
N GLY A 28 -8.61 15.49 -51.03
CA GLY A 28 -8.32 16.68 -50.23
C GLY A 28 -7.20 17.55 -50.82
N MET A 29 -6.13 16.94 -51.33
CA MET A 29 -5.08 17.69 -52.04
C MET A 29 -5.55 18.22 -53.41
N ALA A 30 -6.46 17.52 -54.09
CA ALA A 30 -7.05 18.01 -55.33
C ALA A 30 -7.88 19.28 -55.10
N THR A 31 -8.64 19.34 -53.99
CA THR A 31 -9.42 20.53 -53.63
C THR A 31 -8.55 21.75 -53.29
N GLY A 32 -7.29 21.53 -52.88
CA GLY A 32 -6.32 22.62 -52.64
C GLY A 32 -5.75 23.27 -53.91
N GLY A 33 -5.97 22.66 -55.09
CA GLY A 33 -5.75 23.30 -56.39
C GLY A 33 -4.32 23.31 -56.94
N ALA A 34 -3.31 22.82 -56.22
CA ALA A 34 -1.92 22.82 -56.68
C ALA A 34 -1.50 21.49 -57.33
N ARG A 35 -1.10 21.52 -58.62
CA ARG A 35 -0.58 20.33 -59.35
C ARG A 35 0.63 19.68 -58.67
N ALA A 36 1.47 20.50 -58.04
CA ALA A 36 2.61 20.06 -57.26
C ALA A 36 2.21 19.20 -56.05
N GLU A 37 1.15 19.58 -55.33
CA GLU A 37 0.70 18.86 -54.14
C GLU A 37 0.16 17.47 -54.50
N LEU A 38 -0.58 17.36 -55.61
CA LEU A 38 -1.03 16.06 -56.13
C LEU A 38 0.14 15.13 -56.46
N TYR A 39 1.18 15.63 -57.13
CA TYR A 39 2.38 14.85 -57.40
C TYR A 39 3.02 14.33 -56.11
N THR A 40 3.16 15.20 -55.10
CA THR A 40 3.74 14.80 -53.81
C THR A 40 2.89 13.76 -53.08
N ALA A 41 1.56 13.83 -53.16
CA ALA A 41 0.66 12.85 -52.55
C ALA A 41 0.79 11.46 -53.19
N PHE A 42 0.72 11.39 -54.52
CA PHE A 42 0.79 10.12 -55.25
C PHE A 42 2.14 9.43 -55.05
N THR A 43 3.22 10.19 -55.15
CA THR A 43 4.59 9.66 -54.97
C THR A 43 4.85 9.25 -53.52
N PHE A 44 4.38 10.01 -52.54
CA PHE A 44 4.45 9.63 -51.12
C PHE A 44 3.75 8.29 -50.86
N ILE A 45 2.49 8.14 -51.31
CA ILE A 45 1.69 6.93 -51.09
C ILE A 45 2.37 5.71 -51.75
N ALA A 46 2.90 5.88 -52.97
CA ALA A 46 3.61 4.82 -53.68
C ALA A 46 4.91 4.41 -52.97
N LEU A 47 5.74 5.38 -52.57
CA LEU A 47 7.01 5.11 -51.88
C LEU A 47 6.78 4.50 -50.49
N PHE A 48 5.84 5.03 -49.72
CA PHE A 48 5.54 4.54 -48.38
C PHE A 48 5.04 3.09 -48.41
N THR A 49 4.15 2.75 -49.35
CA THR A 49 3.66 1.37 -49.52
C THR A 49 4.73 0.42 -50.04
N LEU A 50 5.65 0.91 -50.89
CA LEU A 50 6.80 0.13 -51.37
C LEU A 50 7.78 -0.18 -50.24
N PHE A 51 8.19 0.83 -49.47
CA PHE A 51 9.15 0.66 -48.36
C PHE A 51 8.60 -0.23 -47.24
N THR A 52 7.32 -0.10 -46.90
CA THR A 52 6.68 -0.96 -45.89
C THR A 52 6.55 -2.41 -46.34
N LYS A 53 6.39 -2.69 -47.65
CA LYS A 53 6.43 -4.06 -48.20
C LYS A 53 7.84 -4.65 -48.28
N LEU A 54 8.85 -3.84 -48.63
CA LEU A 54 10.25 -4.26 -48.71
C LEU A 54 10.82 -4.61 -47.33
N LEU A 55 10.46 -3.85 -46.31
CA LEU A 55 10.89 -4.07 -44.93
C LEU A 55 9.97 -5.07 -44.20
N LYS A 56 9.80 -6.26 -44.78
CA LYS A 56 8.88 -7.35 -44.39
C LYS A 56 9.01 -7.84 -42.92
N ASN A 57 9.96 -7.30 -42.16
CA ASN A 57 10.38 -7.74 -40.82
C ASN A 57 10.08 -6.71 -39.70
N ILE A 58 9.19 -5.75 -39.96
CA ILE A 58 8.84 -4.73 -38.96
C ILE A 58 7.68 -5.26 -38.11
N ASN A 59 7.91 -5.37 -36.80
CA ASN A 59 6.85 -5.69 -35.84
C ASN A 59 5.90 -4.49 -35.67
N GLU A 60 4.61 -4.77 -35.44
CA GLU A 60 3.56 -3.74 -35.24
C GLU A 60 3.84 -2.76 -34.09
N LYS A 61 4.77 -3.09 -33.19
CA LYS A 61 5.14 -2.24 -32.03
C LYS A 61 6.28 -1.24 -32.31
N GLU A 62 6.91 -1.26 -33.48
CA GLU A 62 8.07 -0.40 -33.77
C GLU A 62 7.65 0.99 -34.31
N ASP A 63 7.06 1.83 -33.44
CA ASP A 63 6.57 3.20 -33.73
C ASP A 63 7.57 4.03 -34.53
N LEU A 64 8.82 4.03 -34.09
CA LEU A 64 9.90 4.83 -34.67
C LEU A 64 10.25 4.47 -36.12
N LYS A 65 10.18 3.19 -36.49
CA LYS A 65 10.57 2.73 -37.84
C LYS A 65 9.60 3.20 -38.91
N TYR A 66 8.29 3.15 -38.66
CA TYR A 66 7.31 3.64 -39.64
C TYR A 66 7.35 5.16 -39.76
N SER A 67 7.59 5.90 -38.68
CA SER A 67 7.80 7.34 -38.76
C SER A 67 9.02 7.69 -39.61
N ALA A 68 10.12 6.94 -39.47
CA ALA A 68 11.31 7.10 -40.32
C ALA A 68 11.04 6.80 -41.79
N ILE A 69 10.25 5.76 -42.10
CA ILE A 69 9.80 5.48 -43.48
C ILE A 69 8.93 6.62 -44.02
N GLY A 70 8.06 7.18 -43.18
CA GLY A 70 7.25 8.36 -43.51
C GLY A 70 8.11 9.58 -43.87
N LEU A 71 9.17 9.84 -43.11
CA LEU A 71 10.13 10.92 -43.39
C LEU A 71 10.76 10.76 -44.77
N VAL A 72 11.33 9.59 -45.07
CA VAL A 72 11.99 9.33 -46.35
C VAL A 72 10.99 9.43 -47.51
N SER A 73 9.78 8.91 -47.32
CA SER A 73 8.72 8.95 -48.33
C SER A 73 8.23 10.38 -48.62
N ALA A 74 8.32 11.29 -47.65
CA ALA A 74 7.97 12.71 -47.81
C ALA A 74 9.11 13.53 -48.43
N ALA A 75 10.37 13.21 -48.07
CA ALA A 75 11.54 13.96 -48.54
C ALA A 75 11.84 13.75 -50.02
N VAL A 76 11.74 12.50 -50.51
CA VAL A 76 12.12 12.14 -51.89
C VAL A 76 11.35 12.93 -52.95
N PRO A 77 10.00 13.02 -52.93
CA PRO A 77 9.25 13.79 -53.92
C PRO A 77 9.59 15.28 -53.92
N GLN A 78 9.82 15.85 -52.74
CA GLN A 78 10.06 17.28 -52.56
C GLN A 78 11.47 17.68 -53.00
N ILE A 79 12.48 16.84 -52.74
CA ILE A 79 13.85 17.04 -53.21
C ILE A 79 13.92 16.90 -54.74
N ILE A 80 13.20 15.93 -55.32
CA ILE A 80 13.13 15.77 -56.78
C ILE A 80 12.52 17.02 -57.42
N MET A 81 11.41 17.53 -56.87
CA MET A 81 10.80 18.77 -57.34
C MET A 81 11.75 19.98 -57.23
N ALA A 82 12.43 20.14 -56.09
CA ALA A 82 13.41 21.21 -55.89
C ALA A 82 14.55 21.11 -56.91
N GLY A 83 14.96 19.90 -57.29
CA GLY A 83 15.96 19.67 -58.33
C GLY A 83 15.53 20.14 -59.72
N PHE A 84 14.27 19.92 -60.09
CA PHE A 84 13.74 20.41 -61.37
C PHE A 84 13.53 21.94 -61.40
N GLN A 85 13.38 22.58 -60.24
CA GLN A 85 13.14 24.02 -60.11
C GLN A 85 14.42 24.84 -59.88
N GLY A 86 15.60 24.20 -59.85
CA GLY A 86 16.90 24.88 -59.80
C GLY A 86 17.61 24.84 -58.43
N PHE A 87 17.27 23.91 -57.54
CA PHE A 87 17.94 23.67 -56.24
C PHE A 87 18.09 24.95 -55.39
N LEU A 88 17.00 25.71 -55.23
CA LEU A 88 16.98 26.83 -54.29
C LEU A 88 17.06 26.30 -52.85
N MET A 89 17.92 26.92 -52.03
CA MET A 89 18.08 26.57 -50.61
C MET A 89 16.75 26.65 -49.85
N TYR A 90 15.88 27.58 -50.24
CA TYR A 90 14.54 27.74 -49.68
C TYR A 90 13.67 26.49 -49.87
N ASP A 91 13.64 25.90 -51.06
CA ASP A 91 12.82 24.72 -51.37
C ASP A 91 13.34 23.48 -50.64
N VAL A 92 14.66 23.36 -50.51
CA VAL A 92 15.30 22.30 -49.73
C VAL A 92 14.95 22.43 -48.24
N LEU A 93 14.95 23.65 -47.69
CA LEU A 93 14.56 23.89 -46.30
C LEU A 93 13.08 23.57 -46.08
N ILE A 94 12.18 23.99 -46.98
CA ILE A 94 10.76 23.61 -46.92
C ILE A 94 10.61 22.09 -46.96
N ALA A 95 11.33 21.42 -47.85
CA ALA A 95 11.26 19.97 -47.98
C ALA A 95 11.67 19.26 -46.67
N LEU A 96 12.74 19.74 -46.04
CA LEU A 96 13.21 19.23 -44.76
C LEU A 96 12.18 19.47 -43.64
N PHE A 97 11.63 20.67 -43.53
CA PHE A 97 10.61 21.00 -42.52
C PHE A 97 9.34 20.15 -42.70
N GLN A 98 8.84 20.00 -43.92
CA GLN A 98 7.65 19.19 -44.21
C GLN A 98 7.90 17.71 -43.89
N SER A 99 9.09 17.19 -44.19
CA SER A 99 9.45 15.79 -43.91
C SER A 99 9.55 15.52 -42.40
N VAL A 100 10.15 16.44 -41.63
CA VAL A 100 10.21 16.37 -40.17
C VAL A 100 8.80 16.46 -39.55
N LEU A 101 7.94 17.31 -40.12
CA LEU A 101 6.55 17.42 -39.67
C LEU A 101 5.79 16.11 -39.91
N VAL A 102 5.94 15.48 -41.08
CA VAL A 102 5.35 14.16 -41.37
C VAL A 102 5.86 13.10 -40.40
N PHE A 103 7.17 13.08 -40.10
CA PHE A 103 7.74 12.17 -39.10
C PHE A 103 7.08 12.31 -37.73
N SER A 104 7.03 13.54 -37.20
CA SER A 104 6.47 13.84 -35.88
C SER A 104 4.98 13.48 -35.81
N MET A 105 4.21 13.88 -36.82
CA MET A 105 2.77 13.61 -36.87
C MET A 105 2.46 12.12 -37.06
N THR A 106 3.25 11.39 -37.85
CA THR A 106 3.08 9.94 -38.01
C THR A 106 3.32 9.23 -36.68
N TYR A 107 4.33 9.65 -35.92
CA TYR A 107 4.61 9.10 -34.59
C TYR A 107 3.44 9.33 -33.62
N ILE A 108 2.90 10.55 -33.58
CA ILE A 108 1.78 10.90 -32.71
C ILE A 108 0.50 10.15 -33.14
N PHE A 109 0.13 10.19 -34.42
CA PHE A 109 -1.09 9.55 -34.91
C PHE A 109 -1.08 8.03 -34.78
N ARG A 110 0.08 7.38 -34.84
CA ARG A 110 0.15 5.93 -34.68
C ARG A 110 -0.29 5.47 -33.29
N ARG A 111 -0.12 6.29 -32.26
CA ARG A 111 -0.68 6.04 -30.92
C ARG A 111 -2.18 6.33 -30.84
N GLY A 112 -2.68 7.25 -31.66
CA GLY A 112 -4.08 7.70 -31.65
C GLY A 112 -5.04 6.87 -32.52
N VAL A 113 -4.60 6.43 -33.70
CA VAL A 113 -5.46 5.73 -34.68
C VAL A 113 -6.03 4.41 -34.14
N PRO A 114 -5.27 3.53 -33.45
CA PRO A 114 -5.82 2.30 -32.88
C PRO A 114 -6.92 2.55 -31.84
N LEU A 115 -6.91 3.71 -31.18
CA LEU A 115 -7.94 4.08 -30.19
C LEU A 115 -9.29 4.30 -30.85
N ILE A 116 -9.31 4.81 -32.09
CA ILE A 116 -10.55 5.06 -32.84
C ILE A 116 -11.22 3.73 -33.22
N GLU A 117 -10.44 2.69 -33.49
CA GLU A 117 -10.93 1.34 -33.82
C GLU A 117 -11.31 0.52 -32.58
N GLY A 118 -10.62 0.76 -31.45
CA GLY A 118 -10.63 -0.11 -30.27
C GLY A 118 -11.19 0.51 -28.98
N ILE A 119 -12.07 1.51 -29.05
CA ILE A 119 -12.66 2.23 -27.89
C ILE A 119 -13.21 1.28 -26.81
N LYS A 120 -13.54 0.03 -27.14
CA LYS A 120 -14.19 -0.93 -26.23
C LYS A 120 -13.27 -1.77 -25.33
N ASN A 121 -11.93 -1.80 -25.53
CA ASN A 121 -11.10 -2.83 -24.91
C ASN A 121 -10.01 -2.39 -23.91
N LYS A 122 -9.66 -1.11 -23.82
CA LYS A 122 -8.75 -0.58 -22.77
C LYS A 122 -9.53 0.26 -21.77
N SER A 123 -9.37 -0.03 -20.47
CA SER A 123 -9.93 0.76 -19.36
C SER A 123 -9.13 2.03 -19.08
N VAL A 124 -7.87 2.08 -19.50
CA VAL A 124 -6.92 3.15 -19.19
C VAL A 124 -6.20 3.64 -20.45
N LEU A 125 -6.30 4.94 -20.71
CA LEU A 125 -5.60 5.68 -21.76
C LEU A 125 -4.41 6.44 -21.17
N THR A 126 -3.27 6.39 -21.84
CA THR A 126 -2.08 7.17 -21.47
C THR A 126 -2.24 8.64 -21.90
N ASN A 127 -1.53 9.57 -21.24
CA ASN A 127 -1.55 10.98 -21.62
C ASN A 127 -1.17 11.21 -23.09
N GLU A 128 -0.26 10.40 -23.63
CA GLU A 128 0.19 10.47 -25.03
C GLU A 128 -0.90 10.03 -26.01
N GLU A 129 -1.60 8.93 -25.69
CA GLU A 129 -2.78 8.46 -26.42
C GLU A 129 -3.89 9.53 -26.42
N MET A 130 -4.13 10.20 -25.29
CA MET A 130 -5.12 11.29 -25.19
C MET A 130 -4.75 12.51 -26.05
N ILE A 131 -3.49 12.94 -26.01
CA ILE A 131 -2.99 14.06 -26.83
C ILE A 131 -3.11 13.70 -28.32
N SER A 132 -2.77 12.47 -28.70
CA SER A 132 -2.89 12.03 -30.10
C SER A 132 -4.33 11.99 -30.61
N ALA A 133 -5.27 11.50 -29.80
CA ALA A 133 -6.70 11.51 -30.13
C ALA A 133 -7.24 12.94 -30.27
N ALA A 134 -6.86 13.83 -29.36
CA ALA A 134 -7.23 15.24 -29.42
C ALA A 134 -6.65 15.93 -30.66
N MET A 135 -5.43 15.57 -31.06
CA MET A 135 -4.79 16.09 -32.28
C MET A 135 -5.53 15.65 -33.55
N ILE A 136 -5.92 14.38 -33.65
CA ILE A 136 -6.73 13.87 -34.77
C ILE A 136 -8.08 14.61 -34.84
N ALA A 137 -8.74 14.78 -33.68
CA ALA A 137 -10.02 15.50 -33.60
C ALA A 137 -9.89 16.97 -34.03
N ALA A 138 -8.88 17.69 -33.53
CA ALA A 138 -8.64 19.08 -33.86
C ALA A 138 -8.34 19.28 -35.35
N ILE A 139 -7.49 18.42 -35.94
CA ILE A 139 -7.18 18.49 -37.38
C ILE A 139 -8.40 18.14 -38.23
N SER A 140 -9.24 17.20 -37.79
CA SER A 140 -10.50 16.89 -38.47
C SER A 140 -11.47 18.09 -38.46
N LEU A 141 -11.52 18.85 -37.36
CA LEU A 141 -12.32 20.06 -37.27
C LEU A 141 -11.86 21.16 -38.24
N SER A 142 -10.56 21.22 -38.58
CA SER A 142 -10.02 22.22 -39.53
C SER A 142 -10.68 22.20 -40.91
N GLY A 143 -11.22 21.04 -41.32
CA GLY A 143 -11.95 20.88 -42.59
C GLY A 143 -13.29 21.61 -42.66
N LEU A 144 -13.80 22.13 -41.53
CA LEU A 144 -15.05 22.90 -41.43
C LEU A 144 -14.83 24.42 -41.52
N GLY A 145 -13.62 24.86 -41.91
CA GLY A 145 -13.30 26.27 -42.08
C GLY A 145 -14.19 26.97 -43.13
N GLY A 146 -14.49 28.25 -42.91
CA GLY A 146 -15.24 29.08 -43.86
C GLY A 146 -16.77 29.11 -43.68
N ILE A 147 -17.30 28.46 -42.64
CA ILE A 147 -18.73 28.51 -42.30
C ILE A 147 -18.95 29.47 -41.11
N ASP A 148 -19.52 30.63 -41.40
CA ASP A 148 -19.93 31.61 -40.39
C ASP A 148 -21.44 31.59 -40.19
N VAL A 149 -21.87 31.45 -38.94
CA VAL A 149 -23.29 31.40 -38.56
C VAL A 149 -23.55 32.52 -37.56
N PHE A 150 -24.41 33.48 -37.91
CA PHE A 150 -24.70 34.68 -37.09
C PHE A 150 -23.44 35.44 -36.63
N GLY A 151 -22.40 35.46 -37.47
CA GLY A 151 -21.13 36.15 -37.20
C GLY A 151 -20.19 35.40 -36.25
N ALA A 152 -20.57 34.22 -35.73
CA ALA A 152 -19.67 33.31 -35.02
C ALA A 152 -19.12 32.26 -35.99
N SER A 153 -17.82 31.95 -35.85
CA SER A 153 -17.20 30.95 -36.71
C SER A 153 -17.47 29.56 -36.16
N LEU A 154 -18.09 28.70 -36.98
CA LEU A 154 -18.44 27.33 -36.55
C LEU A 154 -17.20 26.54 -36.12
N LEU A 155 -16.08 26.76 -36.81
CA LEU A 155 -14.78 26.18 -36.48
C LEU A 155 -14.35 26.54 -35.05
N ASN A 156 -14.41 27.83 -34.69
CA ASN A 156 -13.99 28.31 -33.37
C ASN A 156 -14.90 27.77 -32.27
N VAL A 157 -16.22 27.78 -32.49
CA VAL A 157 -17.20 27.27 -31.51
C VAL A 157 -16.96 25.79 -31.20
N LEU A 158 -16.83 24.94 -32.24
CA LEU A 158 -16.57 23.50 -32.06
C LEU A 158 -15.19 23.23 -31.45
N SER A 159 -14.20 24.04 -31.81
CA SER A 159 -12.85 23.99 -31.25
C SER A 159 -12.84 24.27 -29.74
N ILE A 160 -13.51 25.35 -29.31
CA ILE A 160 -13.65 25.69 -27.88
C ILE A 160 -14.43 24.59 -27.15
N LEU A 161 -15.51 24.07 -27.75
CA LEU A 161 -16.28 22.97 -27.19
C LEU A 161 -15.42 21.72 -26.98
N ALA A 162 -14.58 21.36 -27.95
CA ALA A 162 -13.66 20.23 -27.85
C ALA A 162 -12.65 20.41 -26.70
N VAL A 163 -12.09 21.62 -26.55
CA VAL A 163 -11.19 21.95 -25.42
C VAL A 163 -11.93 21.76 -24.10
N LEU A 164 -13.14 22.31 -23.94
CA LEU A 164 -13.92 22.21 -22.71
C LEU A 164 -14.25 20.75 -22.35
N LEU A 165 -14.68 19.94 -23.33
CA LEU A 165 -15.03 18.53 -23.13
C LEU A 165 -13.82 17.70 -22.68
N LEU A 166 -12.70 17.80 -23.40
CA LEU A 166 -11.49 17.03 -23.11
C LEU A 166 -10.87 17.48 -21.79
N THR A 167 -10.79 18.79 -21.54
CA THR A 167 -10.24 19.35 -20.30
C THR A 167 -11.05 18.93 -19.06
N PHE A 168 -12.38 18.93 -19.16
CA PHE A 168 -13.25 18.53 -18.06
C PHE A 168 -13.04 17.08 -17.60
N LYS A 169 -12.53 16.20 -18.46
CA LYS A 169 -12.24 14.79 -18.12
C LYS A 169 -10.76 14.50 -17.90
N ALA A 170 -9.87 15.24 -18.56
CA ALA A 170 -8.43 14.98 -18.57
C ALA A 170 -7.61 15.89 -17.64
N GLY A 171 -8.20 16.96 -17.11
CA GLY A 171 -7.52 17.89 -16.21
C GLY A 171 -6.68 18.97 -16.92
N PRO A 172 -5.92 19.79 -16.16
CA PRO A 172 -5.28 21.00 -16.65
C PRO A 172 -4.12 20.76 -17.62
N GLY A 173 -3.29 19.73 -17.39
CA GLY A 173 -2.14 19.42 -18.24
C GLY A 173 -2.56 19.06 -19.67
N VAL A 174 -3.53 18.16 -19.80
CA VAL A 174 -4.11 17.81 -21.11
C VAL A 174 -4.88 19.00 -21.68
N GLY A 175 -5.61 19.76 -20.86
CA GLY A 175 -6.31 20.97 -21.32
C GLY A 175 -5.40 22.01 -21.97
N ALA A 176 -4.21 22.24 -21.40
CA ALA A 176 -3.20 23.11 -21.99
C ALA A 176 -2.68 22.57 -23.33
N ALA A 177 -2.36 21.28 -23.41
CA ALA A 177 -1.89 20.64 -24.63
C ALA A 177 -2.94 20.67 -25.75
N VAL A 178 -4.19 20.32 -25.43
CA VAL A 178 -5.32 20.40 -26.37
C VAL A 178 -5.55 21.86 -26.80
N GLY A 179 -5.41 22.82 -25.88
CA GLY A 179 -5.46 24.25 -26.20
C GLY A 179 -4.40 24.68 -27.20
N VAL A 180 -3.14 24.24 -27.06
CA VAL A 180 -2.08 24.52 -28.05
C VAL A 180 -2.44 23.95 -29.42
N ILE A 181 -2.89 22.69 -29.47
CA ILE A 181 -3.24 22.00 -30.71
C ILE A 181 -4.38 22.74 -31.42
N VAL A 182 -5.46 23.02 -30.69
CA VAL A 182 -6.64 23.71 -31.21
C VAL A 182 -6.30 25.13 -31.65
N GLY A 183 -5.53 25.87 -30.84
CA GLY A 183 -5.08 27.22 -31.19
C GLY A 183 -4.19 27.24 -32.44
N LEU A 184 -3.34 26.24 -32.62
CA LEU A 184 -2.52 26.07 -33.83
C LEU A 184 -3.41 25.80 -35.05
N VAL A 185 -4.40 24.92 -34.93
CA VAL A 185 -5.35 24.64 -36.01
C VAL A 185 -6.16 25.89 -36.39
N VAL A 186 -6.71 26.61 -35.42
CA VAL A 186 -7.48 27.84 -35.65
C VAL A 186 -6.63 28.91 -36.34
N ASN A 187 -5.38 29.10 -35.88
CA ASN A 187 -4.46 30.07 -36.48
C ASN A 187 -4.02 29.68 -37.90
N LEU A 188 -3.97 28.39 -38.23
CA LEU A 188 -3.69 27.92 -39.59
C LEU A 188 -4.86 28.18 -40.55
N SER A 189 -6.11 28.05 -40.06
CA SER A 189 -7.30 28.31 -40.88
C SER A 189 -7.57 29.80 -41.09
N ASN A 190 -7.36 30.62 -40.05
CA ASN A 190 -7.50 32.08 -40.11
C ASN A 190 -6.22 32.72 -39.56
N PRO A 191 -5.23 33.04 -40.42
CA PRO A 191 -3.97 33.63 -39.99
C PRO A 191 -4.19 35.06 -39.49
N VAL A 192 -4.39 35.20 -38.18
CA VAL A 192 -4.52 36.51 -37.49
C VAL A 192 -3.19 36.84 -36.82
N THR A 193 -2.90 36.22 -35.67
CA THR A 193 -1.64 36.40 -34.94
C THR A 193 -1.25 35.10 -34.20
N PRO A 194 0.04 34.76 -34.12
CA PRO A 194 0.51 33.58 -33.38
C PRO A 194 0.14 33.57 -31.88
N MET A 195 -0.21 34.73 -31.30
CA MET A 195 -0.67 34.84 -29.90
C MET A 195 -1.95 34.06 -29.60
N VAL A 196 -2.76 33.75 -30.62
CA VAL A 196 -3.96 32.89 -30.48
C VAL A 196 -3.60 31.52 -29.89
N ILE A 197 -2.45 30.95 -30.26
CA ILE A 197 -2.01 29.62 -29.79
C ILE A 197 -1.81 29.62 -28.27
N GLY A 198 -1.07 30.61 -27.75
CA GLY A 198 -0.86 30.78 -26.31
C GLY A 198 -2.16 31.06 -25.57
N SER A 199 -3.10 31.74 -26.23
CA SER A 199 -4.40 32.09 -25.64
C SER A 199 -5.27 30.86 -25.39
N TYR A 200 -5.42 29.98 -26.38
CA TYR A 200 -6.14 28.73 -26.22
C TYR A 200 -5.48 27.78 -25.21
N ALA A 201 -4.14 27.74 -25.18
CA ALA A 201 -3.39 26.95 -24.20
C ALA A 201 -3.70 27.41 -22.76
N PHE A 202 -3.65 28.72 -22.50
CA PHE A 202 -3.95 29.29 -21.19
C PHE A 202 -5.42 29.10 -20.79
N CYS A 203 -6.35 29.28 -21.73
CA CYS A 203 -7.77 29.05 -21.48
C CYS A 203 -8.07 27.58 -21.16
N GLY A 204 -7.43 26.63 -21.86
CA GLY A 204 -7.53 25.20 -21.55
C GLY A 204 -6.95 24.84 -20.18
N LEU A 205 -5.79 25.40 -19.82
CA LEU A 205 -5.19 25.21 -18.49
C LEU A 205 -6.14 25.67 -17.37
N MET A 206 -6.64 26.90 -17.45
CA MET A 206 -7.52 27.49 -16.44
C MET A 206 -8.86 26.76 -16.34
N ALA A 207 -9.45 26.40 -17.48
CA ALA A 207 -10.66 25.56 -17.50
C ALA A 207 -10.46 24.22 -16.76
N GLY A 208 -9.24 23.65 -16.86
CA GLY A 208 -8.88 22.40 -16.18
C GLY A 208 -8.64 22.57 -14.69
N LEU A 209 -8.06 23.70 -14.25
CA LEU A 209 -7.90 24.02 -12.82
C LEU A 209 -9.25 24.14 -12.11
N PHE A 210 -10.25 24.74 -12.78
CA PHE A 210 -11.59 24.91 -12.22
C PHE A 210 -12.54 23.72 -12.45
N ARG A 211 -12.04 22.58 -12.94
CA ARG A 211 -12.82 21.35 -13.14
C ARG A 211 -13.51 20.86 -11.87
N ASN A 212 -12.86 21.01 -10.70
CA ASN A 212 -13.40 20.53 -9.42
C ASN A 212 -14.69 21.25 -8.99
N LEU A 213 -14.94 22.45 -9.54
CA LEU A 213 -16.19 23.19 -9.34
C LEU A 213 -17.32 22.73 -10.29
N GLY A 214 -17.09 21.68 -11.08
CA GLY A 214 -18.04 21.14 -12.05
C GLY A 214 -18.02 21.86 -13.40
N LYS A 215 -19.03 21.58 -14.23
CA LYS A 215 -19.11 22.09 -15.61
C LYS A 215 -19.15 23.62 -15.69
N THR A 216 -19.89 24.24 -14.80
CA THR A 216 -19.98 25.70 -14.70
C THR A 216 -18.62 26.29 -14.36
N GLY A 217 -17.88 25.65 -13.43
CA GLY A 217 -16.50 26.01 -13.11
C GLY A 217 -15.57 25.99 -14.31
N THR A 218 -15.54 24.90 -15.08
CA THR A 218 -14.72 24.78 -16.29
C THR A 218 -15.06 25.83 -17.34
N ALA A 219 -16.35 26.07 -17.61
CA ALA A 219 -16.79 27.08 -18.58
C ALA A 219 -16.43 28.50 -18.14
N VAL A 220 -16.67 28.84 -16.87
CA VAL A 220 -16.32 30.14 -16.30
C VAL A 220 -14.79 30.32 -16.28
N GLY A 221 -14.03 29.27 -15.96
CA GLY A 221 -12.57 29.29 -16.00
C GLY A 221 -12.02 29.63 -17.38
N PHE A 222 -12.60 29.09 -18.46
CA PHE A 222 -12.22 29.43 -19.83
C PHE A 222 -12.52 30.91 -20.15
N ILE A 223 -13.71 31.40 -19.79
CA ILE A 223 -14.12 32.79 -20.03
C ILE A 223 -13.24 33.78 -19.26
N LEU A 224 -12.97 33.49 -17.97
CA LEU A 224 -12.10 34.30 -17.12
C LEU A 224 -10.67 34.33 -17.64
N ALA A 225 -10.14 33.19 -18.07
CA ALA A 225 -8.81 33.12 -18.65
C ALA A 225 -8.69 33.99 -19.92
N ASN A 226 -9.67 33.93 -20.80
CA ASN A 226 -9.72 34.78 -21.98
C ASN A 226 -9.80 36.28 -21.63
N ALA A 227 -10.61 36.63 -20.62
CA ALA A 227 -10.75 38.01 -20.16
C ALA A 227 -9.43 38.55 -19.59
N VAL A 228 -8.77 37.80 -18.71
CA VAL A 228 -7.47 38.17 -18.11
C VAL A 228 -6.42 38.36 -19.20
N LEU A 229 -6.35 37.44 -20.16
CA LEU A 229 -5.35 37.49 -21.21
C LEU A 229 -5.57 38.65 -22.18
N THR A 230 -6.82 38.95 -22.52
CA THR A 230 -7.19 40.09 -23.38
C THR A 230 -6.81 41.41 -22.72
N LEU A 231 -7.02 41.55 -21.41
CA LEU A 231 -6.63 42.74 -20.64
C LEU A 231 -5.11 42.93 -20.61
N TYR A 232 -4.35 41.85 -20.43
CA TYR A 232 -2.91 41.92 -20.24
C TYR A 232 -2.13 42.13 -21.55
N ILE A 233 -2.58 41.49 -22.65
CA ILE A 233 -1.82 41.50 -23.91
C ILE A 233 -2.19 42.69 -24.81
N ASN A 234 -3.49 43.01 -24.94
CA ASN A 234 -3.97 43.86 -26.04
C ASN A 234 -4.51 45.24 -25.63
N GLY A 235 -4.44 45.62 -24.34
CA GLY A 235 -4.79 46.98 -23.91
C GLY A 235 -6.21 47.46 -24.29
N SER A 236 -7.12 46.53 -24.62
CA SER A 236 -8.54 46.70 -25.01
C SER A 236 -8.91 46.92 -26.48
N THR A 237 -8.01 46.92 -27.47
CA THR A 237 -8.41 47.26 -28.87
C THR A 237 -8.65 46.07 -29.80
N GLU A 238 -8.07 44.89 -29.54
CA GLU A 238 -8.36 43.67 -30.34
C GLU A 238 -8.59 42.44 -29.46
N VAL A 239 -9.74 41.78 -29.66
CA VAL A 239 -10.12 40.55 -28.95
C VAL A 239 -9.56 39.35 -29.71
N ILE A 240 -8.58 38.65 -29.13
CA ILE A 240 -7.86 37.52 -29.75
C ILE A 240 -8.78 36.32 -29.98
N VAL A 241 -9.60 35.96 -28.99
CA VAL A 241 -10.67 34.95 -29.12
C VAL A 241 -12.00 35.62 -28.85
N HIS A 242 -12.81 35.77 -29.90
CA HIS A 242 -14.03 36.54 -29.81
C HIS A 242 -15.03 35.93 -28.84
N ILE A 243 -15.60 36.76 -27.96
CA ILE A 243 -16.64 36.36 -26.99
C ILE A 243 -17.85 35.72 -27.69
N LYS A 244 -18.15 36.15 -28.92
CA LYS A 244 -19.21 35.59 -29.77
C LYS A 244 -19.02 34.09 -30.11
N ASP A 245 -17.78 33.59 -30.07
CA ASP A 245 -17.48 32.16 -30.29
C ASP A 245 -17.47 31.39 -28.97
N ILE A 246 -17.08 32.04 -27.86
CA ILE A 246 -16.95 31.41 -26.54
C ILE A 246 -18.31 31.14 -25.89
N ILE A 247 -19.24 32.11 -25.93
CA ILE A 247 -20.55 31.99 -25.26
C ILE A 247 -21.34 30.79 -25.81
N PRO A 248 -21.51 30.61 -27.14
CA PRO A 248 -22.22 29.46 -27.68
C PRO A 248 -21.57 28.12 -27.29
N ALA A 249 -20.24 28.03 -27.33
CA ALA A 249 -19.51 26.82 -26.94
C ALA A 249 -19.69 26.48 -25.46
N ALA A 250 -19.61 27.47 -24.58
CA ALA A 250 -19.82 27.31 -23.15
C ALA A 250 -21.25 26.87 -22.81
N ILE A 251 -22.26 27.47 -23.46
CA ILE A 251 -23.66 27.08 -23.30
C ILE A 251 -23.85 25.63 -23.75
N MET A 252 -23.34 25.27 -24.94
CA MET A 252 -23.44 23.91 -25.47
C MET A 252 -22.79 22.89 -24.52
N PHE A 253 -21.61 23.21 -23.97
CA PHE A 253 -20.92 22.36 -23.00
C PHE A 253 -21.73 22.13 -21.70
N VAL A 254 -22.35 23.17 -21.17
CA VAL A 254 -23.15 23.08 -19.94
C VAL A 254 -24.43 22.27 -20.17
N VAL A 255 -25.06 22.42 -21.34
CA VAL A 255 -26.31 21.73 -21.71
C VAL A 255 -26.10 20.22 -21.94
N ILE A 256 -24.94 19.80 -22.44
CA ILE A 256 -24.66 18.37 -22.66
C ILE A 256 -24.77 17.62 -21.32
N PRO A 257 -25.62 16.58 -21.17
CA PRO A 257 -25.76 15.82 -19.92
C PRO A 257 -24.46 15.14 -19.48
N LYS A 258 -24.23 15.00 -18.16
CA LYS A 258 -23.04 14.31 -17.62
C LYS A 258 -22.93 12.86 -18.14
N LYS A 259 -24.06 12.17 -18.26
CA LYS A 259 -24.16 10.81 -18.79
C LYS A 259 -23.56 10.68 -20.20
N ILE A 260 -23.85 11.61 -21.11
CA ILE A 260 -23.29 11.56 -22.47
C ILE A 260 -21.78 11.75 -22.45
N ILE A 261 -21.26 12.64 -21.60
CA ILE A 261 -19.81 12.84 -21.47
C ILE A 261 -19.15 11.59 -20.87
N GLU A 262 -19.82 10.89 -19.95
CA GLU A 262 -19.33 9.64 -19.36
C GLU A 262 -19.44 8.44 -20.31
N ASP A 263 -20.49 8.36 -21.13
CA ASP A 263 -20.65 7.27 -22.09
C ASP A 263 -19.67 7.42 -23.27
N VAL A 264 -19.39 8.65 -23.71
CA VAL A 264 -18.50 8.95 -24.85
C VAL A 264 -17.03 9.04 -24.42
N PHE A 265 -16.74 9.61 -23.24
CA PHE A 265 -15.38 9.85 -22.75
C PHE A 265 -15.04 9.11 -21.46
N GLY A 266 -15.89 8.20 -20.95
CA GLY A 266 -15.64 7.46 -19.71
C GLY A 266 -14.43 6.55 -19.77
N THR A 267 -14.06 6.08 -20.97
CA THR A 267 -12.84 5.32 -21.21
C THR A 267 -11.57 6.19 -21.15
N PHE A 268 -11.69 7.51 -21.33
CA PHE A 268 -10.54 8.44 -21.33
C PHE A 268 -10.00 8.80 -19.95
N ALA A 269 -10.63 8.37 -18.84
CA ALA A 269 -10.38 8.96 -17.53
C ALA A 269 -10.00 8.01 -16.38
N ILE A 270 -9.91 6.70 -16.58
CA ILE A 270 -9.75 5.75 -15.44
C ILE A 270 -8.27 5.43 -15.13
N GLY A 271 -7.30 6.16 -15.72
CA GLY A 271 -5.88 5.79 -15.63
C GLY A 271 -5.12 6.20 -14.38
N ALA A 272 -5.46 7.35 -13.79
CA ALA A 272 -4.62 7.96 -12.76
C ALA A 272 -5.23 7.94 -11.34
N GLU A 273 -6.55 7.89 -11.21
CA GLU A 273 -7.22 7.98 -9.90
C GLU A 273 -7.54 6.59 -9.29
N VAL A 274 -7.99 5.62 -10.09
CA VAL A 274 -8.47 4.32 -9.55
C VAL A 274 -7.34 3.35 -9.19
N SER A 275 -6.21 3.40 -9.90
CA SER A 275 -5.01 2.61 -9.60
C SER A 275 -4.32 3.11 -8.32
N ASN A 276 -4.27 4.43 -8.11
CA ASN A 276 -3.73 5.02 -6.87
C ASN A 276 -4.66 4.83 -5.66
N ASP A 277 -5.98 4.87 -5.82
CA ASP A 277 -6.90 4.76 -4.67
C ASP A 277 -6.92 3.36 -4.03
N LYS A 278 -6.81 2.27 -4.81
CA LYS A 278 -6.79 0.91 -4.24
C LYS A 278 -5.49 0.63 -3.45
N VAL A 279 -4.34 1.04 -4.00
CA VAL A 279 -3.04 0.88 -3.35
C VAL A 279 -2.94 1.78 -2.12
N SER A 280 -3.37 3.05 -2.24
CA SER A 280 -3.35 4.02 -1.14
C SER A 280 -4.30 3.65 0.01
N TYR A 281 -5.49 3.11 -0.28
CA TYR A 281 -6.41 2.70 0.78
C TYR A 281 -5.87 1.52 1.60
N SER A 282 -5.22 0.55 0.94
CA SER A 282 -4.55 -0.58 1.61
C SER A 282 -3.36 -0.11 2.45
N GLU A 283 -2.51 0.78 1.90
CA GLU A 283 -1.40 1.38 2.64
C GLU A 283 -1.90 2.15 3.87
N ARG A 284 -2.98 2.92 3.75
CA ARG A 284 -3.56 3.67 4.87
C ARG A 284 -4.13 2.77 5.96
N ILE A 285 -4.79 1.66 5.62
CA ILE A 285 -5.26 0.69 6.62
C ILE A 285 -4.08 0.02 7.32
N LYS A 286 -3.03 -0.33 6.55
CA LYS A 286 -1.80 -0.90 7.09
C LYS A 286 -1.12 0.06 8.06
N GLU A 287 -0.92 1.31 7.67
CA GLU A 287 -0.36 2.38 8.53
C GLU A 287 -1.18 2.54 9.82
N LEU A 288 -2.51 2.64 9.72
CA LEU A 288 -3.39 2.73 10.89
C LEU A 288 -3.26 1.52 11.82
N THR A 289 -3.11 0.32 11.26
CA THR A 289 -2.97 -0.92 12.05
C THR A 289 -1.62 -0.98 12.75
N VAL A 290 -0.54 -0.64 12.05
CA VAL A 290 0.83 -0.57 12.58
C VAL A 290 0.92 0.48 13.69
N GLU A 291 0.35 1.67 13.49
CA GLU A 291 0.31 2.73 14.49
C GLU A 291 -0.44 2.28 15.76
N ARG A 292 -1.59 1.62 15.60
CA ARG A 292 -2.37 1.08 16.73
C ARG A 292 -1.58 0.05 17.52
N LEU A 293 -0.92 -0.92 16.85
CA LEU A 293 -0.09 -1.92 17.52
C LEU A 293 1.11 -1.30 18.22
N SER A 294 1.79 -0.34 17.59
CA SER A 294 2.91 0.40 18.19
C SER A 294 2.50 1.16 19.46
N ASN A 295 1.33 1.80 19.43
CA ASN A 295 0.76 2.48 20.60
C ASN A 295 0.45 1.50 21.74
N PHE A 296 -0.07 0.30 21.44
CA PHE A 296 -0.25 -0.74 22.46
C PHE A 296 1.09 -1.19 23.04
N ALA A 297 2.08 -1.50 22.21
CA ALA A 297 3.42 -1.88 22.67
C ALA A 297 4.00 -0.82 23.62
N ARG A 298 3.93 0.48 23.25
CA ARG A 298 4.40 1.58 24.09
C ARG A 298 3.66 1.66 25.43
N ALA A 299 2.34 1.47 25.44
CA ALA A 299 1.57 1.46 26.67
C ALA A 299 2.00 0.32 27.61
N PHE A 300 2.22 -0.89 27.09
CA PHE A 300 2.75 -2.02 27.87
C PHE A 300 4.17 -1.74 28.38
N GLN A 301 5.01 -1.09 27.58
CA GLN A 301 6.37 -0.69 27.99
C GLN A 301 6.36 0.36 29.12
N GLU A 302 5.47 1.35 29.06
CA GLU A 302 5.32 2.36 30.11
C GLU A 302 4.83 1.75 31.43
N LEU A 303 3.86 0.82 31.35
CA LEU A 303 3.43 0.06 32.51
C LEU A 303 4.60 -0.74 33.10
N SER A 304 5.37 -1.45 32.27
CA SER A 304 6.56 -2.18 32.72
C SER A 304 7.53 -1.28 33.50
N LYS A 305 7.85 -0.09 32.98
CA LYS A 305 8.71 0.90 33.65
C LYS A 305 8.14 1.35 35.00
N THR A 306 6.85 1.67 35.03
CA THR A 306 6.17 2.12 36.26
C THR A 306 6.21 1.03 37.34
N PHE A 307 5.96 -0.22 36.99
CA PHE A 307 6.03 -1.34 37.95
C PHE A 307 7.46 -1.61 38.44
N SER A 308 8.47 -1.42 37.58
CA SER A 308 9.88 -1.53 37.93
C SER A 308 10.30 -0.46 38.95
N GLU A 309 9.96 0.80 38.70
CA GLU A 309 10.27 1.94 39.60
C GLU A 309 9.62 1.77 40.98
N ILE A 310 8.37 1.30 41.01
CA ILE A 310 7.64 1.03 42.25
C ILE A 310 8.26 -0.13 43.04
N SER A 311 8.81 -1.15 42.36
CA SER A 311 9.48 -2.28 42.99
C SER A 311 10.80 -1.84 43.65
N GLN A 312 11.60 -1.02 42.97
CA GLN A 312 12.91 -0.56 43.48
C GLN A 312 12.80 0.38 44.70
N THR A 313 11.73 1.17 44.79
CA THR A 313 11.59 2.21 45.83
C THR A 313 11.26 1.65 47.23
N LYS A 314 10.86 0.36 47.36
CA LYS A 314 10.36 -0.22 48.63
C LYS A 314 11.25 -1.26 49.30
N MET A 315 12.37 -1.65 48.70
CA MET A 315 13.27 -2.67 49.27
C MET A 315 14.15 -2.18 50.44
N VAL A 316 14.16 -0.88 50.74
CA VAL A 316 14.93 -0.33 51.86
C VAL A 316 14.00 -0.17 53.06
N THR A 317 14.24 -0.93 54.14
CA THR A 317 13.57 -0.78 55.44
C THR A 317 13.63 0.69 55.85
N ASN A 318 12.52 1.40 55.70
CA ASN A 318 12.51 2.84 55.92
C ASN A 318 12.55 3.10 57.43
N LYS A 319 13.22 4.16 57.89
CA LYS A 319 13.21 4.58 59.31
C LYS A 319 11.78 4.76 59.84
N GLN A 320 10.83 5.03 58.96
CA GLN A 320 9.39 5.11 59.23
C GLN A 320 8.75 3.79 59.64
N ASP A 321 9.26 2.65 59.13
CA ASP A 321 8.74 1.32 59.49
C ASP A 321 9.13 0.96 60.94
N ILE A 322 10.35 1.33 61.36
CA ILE A 322 10.83 1.16 62.74
C ILE A 322 10.11 2.09 63.71
N SER A 323 9.86 3.36 63.35
CA SER A 323 9.09 4.27 64.20
C SER A 323 7.65 3.78 64.41
N SER A 324 7.03 3.21 63.37
CA SER A 324 5.67 2.64 63.48
C SER A 324 5.60 1.43 64.42
N LEU A 325 6.70 0.68 64.56
CA LEU A 325 6.81 -0.40 65.55
C LEU A 325 6.79 0.19 66.96
N PHE A 326 7.53 1.27 67.21
CA PHE A 326 7.57 1.94 68.51
C PHE A 326 6.23 2.56 68.88
N ASP A 327 5.55 3.23 67.95
CA ASP A 327 4.23 3.81 68.20
C ASP A 327 3.22 2.72 68.60
N ARG A 328 3.24 1.55 67.95
CA ARG A 328 2.38 0.42 68.29
C ARG A 328 2.67 -0.16 69.67
N VAL A 329 3.94 -0.19 70.08
CA VAL A 329 4.34 -0.65 71.43
C VAL A 329 3.92 0.38 72.49
N ALA A 330 4.15 1.66 72.22
CA ALA A 330 3.79 2.76 73.10
C ALA A 330 2.26 2.84 73.30
N ASP A 331 1.47 2.66 72.23
CA ASP A 331 0.01 2.64 72.31
C ASP A 331 -0.53 1.49 73.17
N LYS A 332 0.10 0.32 73.12
CA LYS A 332 -0.34 -0.88 73.86
C LYS A 332 0.10 -0.90 75.32
N VAL A 333 1.24 -0.29 75.64
CA VAL A 333 1.87 -0.41 76.96
C VAL A 333 1.90 0.93 77.71
N CYS A 334 2.20 2.02 77.01
CA CYS A 334 2.45 3.33 77.62
C CYS A 334 1.21 4.22 77.68
N LYS A 335 0.23 4.07 76.79
CA LYS A 335 -0.93 4.97 76.71
C LYS A 335 -1.71 5.12 78.02
N ASP A 336 -1.94 4.01 78.72
CA ASP A 336 -2.63 3.98 80.02
C ASP A 336 -1.64 3.89 81.20
N CYS A 337 -0.36 4.25 80.98
CA CYS A 337 0.69 4.24 82.00
C CYS A 337 0.76 5.57 82.75
N SER A 338 0.86 5.50 84.08
CA SER A 338 0.94 6.68 84.96
C SER A 338 2.15 7.57 84.65
N LEU A 339 3.22 6.97 84.12
CA LEU A 339 4.49 7.61 83.79
C LEU A 339 4.63 7.98 82.30
N CYS A 340 3.57 7.84 81.48
CA CYS A 340 3.64 8.08 80.03
C CYS A 340 4.17 9.48 79.68
N LEU A 341 3.64 10.52 80.32
CA LEU A 341 4.03 11.93 80.09
C LEU A 341 5.48 12.18 80.52
N HIS A 342 5.97 11.45 81.52
CA HIS A 342 7.37 11.53 81.90
C HIS A 342 8.31 10.85 80.88
N CYS A 343 7.90 9.70 80.32
CA CYS A 343 8.70 8.90 79.39
C CYS A 343 8.73 9.46 77.96
N TRP A 344 7.58 9.96 77.46
CA TRP A 344 7.40 10.36 76.05
C TRP A 344 7.34 11.88 75.82
N ASP A 345 7.22 12.72 76.87
CA ASP A 345 7.29 14.19 76.75
C ASP A 345 8.59 14.72 77.40
N ARG A 346 8.78 14.50 78.71
CA ARG A 346 9.96 15.03 79.43
C ARG A 346 11.28 14.32 79.13
N ASN A 347 11.27 13.01 78.92
CA ASN A 347 12.47 12.19 78.69
C ASN A 347 12.46 11.48 77.32
N PHE A 348 11.79 12.09 76.32
CA PHE A 348 11.61 11.50 75.00
C PHE A 348 12.90 10.96 74.40
N TYR A 349 13.98 11.76 74.41
CA TYR A 349 15.26 11.39 73.79
C TYR A 349 15.87 10.12 74.39
N ASN A 350 15.88 9.99 75.71
CA ASN A 350 16.42 8.81 76.40
C ASN A 350 15.56 7.57 76.15
N THR A 351 14.23 7.69 76.21
CA THR A 351 13.31 6.60 75.90
C THR A 351 13.48 6.13 74.46
N TYR A 352 13.59 7.06 73.52
CA TYR A 352 13.77 6.76 72.10
C TYR A 352 15.12 6.08 71.79
N GLN A 353 16.20 6.44 72.50
CA GLN A 353 17.48 5.75 72.40
C GLN A 353 17.42 4.30 72.90
N VAL A 354 16.69 4.04 74.00
CA VAL A 354 16.44 2.67 74.48
C VAL A 354 15.72 1.86 73.42
N MET A 355 14.71 2.46 72.78
CA MET A 355 13.93 1.81 71.72
C MET A 355 14.82 1.38 70.54
N PHE A 356 15.75 2.22 70.09
CA PHE A 356 16.71 1.83 69.04
C PHE A 356 17.64 0.69 69.46
N LYS A 357 18.15 0.73 70.70
CA LYS A 357 19.01 -0.34 71.22
C LYS A 357 18.26 -1.67 71.30
N ILE A 358 16.97 -1.63 71.61
CA ILE A 358 16.09 -2.80 71.56
C ILE A 358 15.97 -3.33 70.13
N VAL A 359 15.80 -2.46 69.12
CA VAL A 359 15.73 -2.89 67.72
C VAL A 359 17.03 -3.54 67.25
N GLU A 360 18.19 -3.00 67.62
CA GLU A 360 19.49 -3.64 67.31
C GLU A 360 19.58 -5.06 67.89
N ASN A 361 19.04 -5.28 69.09
CA ASN A 361 18.98 -6.60 69.71
C ASN A 361 17.95 -7.51 69.02
N LEU A 362 16.79 -6.97 68.64
CA LEU A 362 15.76 -7.69 67.86
C LEU A 362 16.26 -8.13 66.48
N GLU A 363 17.06 -7.30 65.79
CA GLU A 363 17.68 -7.63 64.51
C GLU A 363 18.73 -8.73 64.64
N LYS A 364 19.49 -8.77 65.75
CA LYS A 364 20.55 -9.76 65.99
C LYS A 364 20.01 -11.10 66.52
N LYS A 365 19.09 -11.06 67.48
CA LYS A 365 18.63 -12.22 68.26
C LYS A 365 17.25 -12.71 67.82
N GLY A 366 16.42 -11.86 67.21
CA GLY A 366 15.06 -12.19 66.77
C GLY A 366 13.99 -12.04 67.86
N TRP A 367 14.38 -11.87 69.12
CA TRP A 367 13.54 -11.57 70.28
C TRP A 367 14.37 -10.84 71.35
N ILE A 368 13.71 -10.25 72.34
CA ILE A 368 14.37 -9.67 73.53
C ILE A 368 13.87 -10.32 74.82
N ASP A 369 14.76 -10.37 75.80
CA ASP A 369 14.48 -10.69 77.20
C ASP A 369 14.69 -9.45 78.08
N GLU A 370 14.25 -9.49 79.34
CA GLU A 370 14.45 -8.35 80.28
C GLU A 370 15.93 -7.98 80.44
N SER A 371 16.85 -8.96 80.36
CA SER A 371 18.30 -8.72 80.39
C SER A 371 18.85 -7.90 79.22
N ASP A 372 18.11 -7.82 78.11
CA ASP A 372 18.51 -7.07 76.91
C ASP A 372 18.11 -5.58 76.99
N ILE A 373 17.39 -5.19 78.06
CA ILE A 373 16.97 -3.82 78.33
C ILE A 373 17.99 -3.13 79.26
N PRO A 374 18.37 -1.87 79.00
CA PRO A 374 19.23 -1.12 79.91
C PRO A 374 18.65 -0.99 81.33
N GLU A 375 19.50 -1.20 82.34
CA GLU A 375 19.14 -1.22 83.76
C GLU A 375 18.38 0.04 84.22
N TYR A 376 18.81 1.22 83.76
CA TYR A 376 18.14 2.49 84.04
C TYR A 376 16.70 2.60 83.50
N PHE A 377 16.34 1.81 82.49
CA PHE A 377 14.99 1.77 81.93
C PHE A 377 14.14 0.73 82.67
N MET A 378 14.73 -0.39 83.09
CA MET A 378 14.06 -1.40 83.92
C MET A 378 13.62 -0.84 85.27
N GLU A 379 14.47 -0.05 85.93
CA GLU A 379 14.15 0.60 87.21
C GLU A 379 13.03 1.64 87.10
N ARG A 380 12.75 2.15 85.89
CA ARG A 380 11.80 3.23 85.64
C ARG A 380 10.46 2.74 85.09
N CYS A 381 10.46 1.67 84.31
CA CYS A 381 9.25 1.13 83.69
C CYS A 381 8.47 0.26 84.69
N GLU A 382 7.31 0.74 85.15
CA GLU A 382 6.45 -0.02 86.09
C GLU A 382 5.87 -1.31 85.46
N ARG A 383 5.89 -1.45 84.12
CA ARG A 383 5.33 -2.58 83.35
C ARG A 383 6.35 -3.29 82.48
N ILE A 384 7.57 -3.47 82.97
CA ILE A 384 8.69 -4.00 82.16
C ILE A 384 8.41 -5.36 81.51
N GLY A 385 7.80 -6.29 82.24
CA GLY A 385 7.47 -7.62 81.71
C GLY A 385 6.35 -7.60 80.66
N GLU A 386 5.39 -6.67 80.77
CA GLU A 386 4.38 -6.46 79.74
C GLU A 386 4.98 -5.78 78.51
N PHE A 387 5.88 -4.82 78.73
CA PHE A 387 6.63 -4.13 77.68
C PHE A 387 7.42 -5.11 76.81
N VAL A 388 8.26 -5.97 77.40
CA VAL A 388 9.04 -6.98 76.67
C VAL A 388 8.13 -7.91 75.85
N ARG A 389 7.03 -8.36 76.45
CA ARG A 389 6.07 -9.24 75.79
C ARG A 389 5.42 -8.57 74.58
N GLN A 390 4.99 -7.31 74.72
CA GLN A 390 4.37 -6.57 73.61
C GLN A 390 5.38 -6.21 72.53
N VAL A 391 6.63 -5.89 72.88
CA VAL A 391 7.71 -5.69 71.89
C VAL A 391 7.90 -6.94 71.04
N ASN A 392 8.04 -8.12 71.67
CA ASN A 392 8.19 -9.38 70.95
C ASN A 392 6.96 -9.69 70.07
N ASN A 393 5.74 -9.50 70.58
CA ASN A 393 4.50 -9.71 69.81
C ASN A 393 4.37 -8.77 68.60
N VAL A 394 4.67 -7.49 68.78
CA VAL A 394 4.60 -6.49 67.69
C VAL A 394 5.72 -6.74 66.68
N TYR A 395 6.89 -7.18 67.13
CA TYR A 395 8.01 -7.55 66.25
C TYR A 395 7.71 -8.81 65.41
N GLU A 396 7.03 -9.82 65.96
CA GLU A 396 6.56 -10.97 65.17
C GLU A 396 5.62 -10.55 64.04
N LEU A 397 4.64 -9.68 64.34
CA LEU A 397 3.76 -9.11 63.32
C LEU A 397 4.52 -8.28 62.28
N PHE A 398 5.52 -7.50 62.73
CA PHE A 398 6.38 -6.71 61.85
C PHE A 398 7.19 -7.58 60.88
N LYS A 399 7.73 -8.72 61.34
CA LYS A 399 8.43 -9.68 60.46
C LYS A 399 7.51 -10.22 59.37
N VAL A 400 6.27 -10.58 59.72
CA VAL A 400 5.26 -11.05 58.75
C VAL A 400 4.93 -9.95 57.74
N ASP A 401 4.70 -8.72 58.19
CA ASP A 401 4.45 -7.56 57.32
C ASP A 401 5.62 -7.30 56.35
N MET A 402 6.87 -7.47 56.82
CA MET A 402 8.07 -7.31 56.00
C MET A 402 8.18 -8.40 54.92
N VAL A 403 7.91 -9.66 55.27
CA VAL A 403 7.89 -10.78 54.31
C VAL A 403 6.84 -10.53 53.22
N TRP A 404 5.63 -10.07 53.59
CA TRP A 404 4.60 -9.73 52.60
C TRP A 404 4.99 -8.52 51.72
N LYS A 405 5.60 -7.48 52.30
CA LYS A 405 6.13 -6.33 51.54
C LYS A 405 7.18 -6.78 50.52
N ASN A 406 8.12 -7.64 50.91
CA ASN A 406 9.15 -8.18 50.02
C ASN A 406 8.53 -9.03 48.91
N ARG A 407 7.61 -9.95 49.24
CA ARG A 407 6.93 -10.81 48.25
C ARG A 407 6.13 -10.01 47.23
N ILE A 408 5.48 -8.91 47.65
CA ILE A 408 4.79 -7.98 46.74
C ILE A 408 5.79 -7.22 45.86
N GLY A 409 6.94 -6.84 46.41
CA GLY A 409 8.03 -6.20 45.67
C GLY A 409 8.58 -7.10 44.56
N GLU A 410 8.86 -8.36 44.89
CA GLU A 410 9.30 -9.41 43.95
C GLU A 410 8.25 -9.67 42.87
N SER A 411 6.98 -9.86 43.26
CA SER A 411 5.86 -10.06 42.32
C SER A 411 5.72 -8.89 41.33
N ARG A 412 5.93 -7.65 41.77
CA ARG A 412 5.92 -6.47 40.88
C ARG A 412 7.09 -6.45 39.91
N GLY A 413 8.27 -6.89 40.35
CA GLY A 413 9.45 -7.05 39.49
C GLY A 413 9.19 -8.07 38.38
N LEU A 414 8.59 -9.22 38.73
CA LEU A 414 8.17 -10.23 37.76
C LEU A 414 7.15 -9.67 36.76
N ILE A 415 6.08 -9.02 37.22
CA ILE A 415 5.07 -8.42 36.34
C ILE A 415 5.70 -7.39 35.39
N SER A 416 6.67 -6.59 35.85
CA SER A 416 7.39 -5.64 35.02
C SER A 416 8.11 -6.33 33.85
N GLN A 417 8.83 -7.42 34.12
CA GLN A 417 9.49 -8.23 33.08
C GLN A 417 8.47 -8.83 32.10
N GLN A 418 7.33 -9.27 32.61
CA GLN A 418 6.27 -9.85 31.78
C GLN A 418 5.67 -8.84 30.79
N LEU A 419 5.40 -7.62 31.25
CA LEU A 419 4.87 -6.53 30.41
C LEU A 419 5.90 -6.06 29.37
N ASP A 420 7.19 -6.06 29.71
CA ASP A 420 8.26 -5.75 28.74
C ASP A 420 8.35 -6.81 27.63
N GLY A 421 8.26 -8.10 28.00
CA GLY A 421 8.18 -9.21 27.05
C GLY A 421 7.02 -9.04 26.07
N LEU A 422 5.81 -8.78 26.57
CA LEU A 422 4.62 -8.53 25.74
C LEU A 422 4.78 -7.31 24.83
N SER A 423 5.38 -6.23 25.31
CA SER A 423 5.66 -5.04 24.49
C SER A 423 6.54 -5.37 23.28
N LYS A 424 7.65 -6.08 23.48
CA LYS A 424 8.58 -6.47 22.40
C LYS A 424 7.91 -7.32 21.33
N VAL A 425 7.07 -8.23 21.80
CA VAL A 425 6.24 -9.17 21.04
C VAL A 425 5.18 -8.45 20.19
N ILE A 426 4.45 -7.48 20.75
CA ILE A 426 3.51 -6.64 19.98
C ILE A 426 4.26 -5.74 19.00
N SER A 427 5.44 -5.25 19.37
CA SER A 427 6.28 -4.45 18.47
C SER A 427 6.79 -5.24 17.28
N SER A 428 7.18 -6.52 17.45
CA SER A 428 7.61 -7.34 16.32
C SER A 428 6.47 -7.64 15.36
N LEU A 429 5.25 -7.81 15.87
CA LEU A 429 4.04 -7.93 15.04
C LEU A 429 3.78 -6.69 14.17
N ALA A 430 3.95 -5.49 14.74
CA ALA A 430 3.79 -4.25 14.00
C ALA A 430 4.78 -4.18 12.82
N VAL A 431 6.03 -4.60 13.04
CA VAL A 431 7.08 -4.67 12.01
C VAL A 431 6.77 -5.75 10.96
N GLU A 432 6.21 -6.90 11.37
CA GLU A 432 5.86 -7.96 10.44
C GLU A 432 4.70 -7.56 9.51
N ILE A 433 3.70 -6.84 10.01
CA ILE A 433 2.64 -6.26 9.17
C ILE A 433 3.20 -5.21 8.21
N GLU A 434 4.26 -4.50 8.62
CA GLU A 434 5.01 -3.58 7.75
C GLU A 434 5.70 -4.29 6.58
N SER A 435 5.94 -5.61 6.65
CA SER A 435 6.53 -6.36 5.52
C SER A 435 5.73 -6.18 4.23
N GLU A 436 6.44 -5.89 3.14
CA GLU A 436 5.85 -5.49 1.86
C GLU A 436 5.19 -6.68 1.15
N ILE A 437 3.85 -6.69 1.12
CA ILE A 437 3.12 -7.41 0.08
C ILE A 437 3.34 -6.63 -1.22
N LYS A 438 4.03 -7.24 -2.18
CA LYS A 438 4.35 -6.58 -3.46
C LYS A 438 3.27 -6.90 -4.48
N PHE A 439 2.33 -5.98 -4.67
CA PHE A 439 1.34 -6.07 -5.74
C PHE A 439 2.02 -5.95 -7.11
N LYS A 440 1.59 -6.76 -8.07
CA LYS A 440 2.15 -6.83 -9.44
C LYS A 440 1.10 -6.37 -10.45
N ALA A 441 0.83 -5.06 -10.47
CA ALA A 441 -0.21 -4.46 -11.32
C ALA A 441 -0.01 -4.75 -12.82
N ASP A 442 1.25 -4.82 -13.27
CA ASP A 442 1.62 -5.22 -14.62
C ASP A 442 1.15 -6.62 -14.98
N MET A 443 1.23 -7.56 -14.03
CA MET A 443 0.76 -8.93 -14.21
C MET A 443 -0.76 -9.07 -14.02
N GLU A 444 -1.38 -8.23 -13.17
CA GLU A 444 -2.85 -8.15 -13.04
C GLU A 444 -3.50 -7.78 -14.38
N ASP A 445 -2.99 -6.74 -15.04
CA ASP A 445 -3.49 -6.27 -16.33
C ASP A 445 -3.30 -7.32 -17.44
N ALA A 446 -2.12 -7.96 -17.46
CA ALA A 446 -1.83 -9.03 -18.42
C ALA A 446 -2.78 -10.22 -18.24
N LEU A 447 -3.01 -10.64 -16.99
CA LEU A 447 -3.87 -11.78 -16.67
C LEU A 447 -5.35 -11.45 -16.96
N LEU A 448 -5.82 -10.24 -16.64
CA LEU A 448 -7.15 -9.78 -17.01
C LEU A 448 -7.37 -9.80 -18.53
N SER A 449 -6.38 -9.34 -19.30
CA SER A 449 -6.45 -9.33 -20.75
C SER A 449 -6.56 -10.75 -21.32
N GLU A 450 -5.74 -11.69 -20.85
CA GLU A 450 -5.76 -13.05 -21.39
C GLU A 450 -6.99 -13.86 -20.96
N LEU A 451 -7.48 -13.67 -19.73
CA LEU A 451 -8.73 -14.27 -19.30
C LEU A 451 -9.89 -13.84 -20.21
N ARG A 452 -9.93 -12.56 -20.61
CA ARG A 452 -10.95 -12.04 -21.53
C ARG A 452 -10.80 -12.63 -22.94
N ASN A 453 -9.57 -12.76 -23.45
CA ASN A 453 -9.30 -13.39 -24.75
C ASN A 453 -9.80 -14.85 -24.81
N LYS A 454 -9.69 -15.57 -23.70
CA LYS A 454 -10.18 -16.95 -23.54
C LYS A 454 -11.69 -17.04 -23.23
N GLY A 455 -12.41 -15.92 -23.27
CA GLY A 455 -13.86 -15.86 -23.07
C GLY A 455 -14.32 -15.84 -21.62
N ILE A 456 -13.41 -15.72 -20.66
CA ILE A 456 -13.72 -15.62 -19.23
C ILE A 456 -13.90 -14.13 -18.88
N LYS A 457 -15.10 -13.76 -18.45
CA LYS A 457 -15.41 -12.40 -18.00
C LYS A 457 -14.99 -12.22 -16.54
N ALA A 458 -13.71 -11.92 -16.35
CA ALA A 458 -13.17 -11.45 -15.07
C ALA A 458 -13.52 -9.97 -14.85
N TYR A 459 -13.93 -9.64 -13.64
CA TYR A 459 -14.20 -8.27 -13.18
C TYR A 459 -12.96 -7.62 -12.60
N ASP A 460 -12.20 -8.39 -11.81
CA ASP A 460 -11.01 -7.93 -11.10
C ASP A 460 -10.06 -9.12 -10.90
N VAL A 461 -8.77 -8.83 -10.89
CA VAL A 461 -7.70 -9.80 -10.61
C VAL A 461 -6.72 -9.10 -9.69
N VAL A 462 -6.34 -9.79 -8.62
CA VAL A 462 -5.33 -9.31 -7.68
C VAL A 462 -4.17 -10.29 -7.71
N VAL A 463 -2.97 -9.80 -8.00
CA VAL A 463 -1.73 -10.57 -8.00
C VAL A 463 -0.76 -9.92 -7.03
N PHE A 464 -0.34 -10.67 -6.03
CA PHE A 464 0.68 -10.21 -5.11
C PHE A 464 1.74 -11.27 -4.85
N GLU A 465 2.93 -10.78 -4.54
CA GLU A 465 4.04 -11.58 -4.05
C GLU A 465 4.05 -11.49 -2.53
N ASN A 466 3.97 -12.65 -1.87
CA ASN A 466 4.03 -12.73 -0.42
C ASN A 466 5.48 -12.60 0.10
N LYS A 467 5.65 -12.56 1.43
CA LYS A 467 6.97 -12.40 2.09
C LYS A 467 7.99 -13.49 1.73
N TRP A 468 7.54 -14.61 1.18
CA TRP A 468 8.40 -15.73 0.75
C TRP A 468 8.72 -15.71 -0.76
N GLY A 469 8.35 -14.63 -1.46
CA GLY A 469 8.63 -14.48 -2.89
C GLY A 469 7.71 -15.32 -3.79
N LYS A 470 6.56 -15.74 -3.28
CA LYS A 470 5.59 -16.62 -3.96
C LYS A 470 4.37 -15.84 -4.40
N TYR A 471 3.80 -16.25 -5.53
CA TYR A 471 2.64 -15.57 -6.10
C TYR A 471 1.34 -16.15 -5.56
N GLU A 472 0.46 -15.25 -5.14
CA GLU A 472 -0.93 -15.53 -4.84
C GLU A 472 -1.81 -14.68 -5.75
N VAL A 473 -2.85 -15.32 -6.29
CA VAL A 473 -3.72 -14.71 -7.29
C VAL A 473 -5.16 -14.90 -6.88
N SER A 474 -5.91 -13.81 -6.81
CA SER A 474 -7.35 -13.84 -6.57
C SER A 474 -8.09 -13.33 -7.80
N ILE A 475 -8.96 -14.16 -8.37
CA ILE A 475 -9.67 -13.88 -9.63
C ILE A 475 -11.15 -13.80 -9.33
N PHE A 476 -11.72 -12.63 -9.59
CA PHE A 476 -13.14 -12.36 -9.43
C PHE A 476 -13.82 -12.41 -10.79
N HIS A 477 -14.61 -13.45 -11.05
CA HIS A 477 -15.28 -13.63 -12.33
C HIS A 477 -16.79 -13.85 -12.19
N ARG A 478 -17.51 -13.74 -13.30
CA ARG A 478 -18.95 -13.99 -13.31
C ARG A 478 -19.26 -15.42 -12.86
N GLY A 479 -20.27 -15.56 -11.99
CA GLY A 479 -20.70 -16.83 -11.43
C GLY A 479 -20.98 -17.89 -12.50
N CYS A 480 -20.41 -19.08 -12.31
CA CYS A 480 -20.50 -20.20 -13.26
C CYS A 480 -21.64 -21.18 -12.95
N ALA A 481 -22.56 -20.82 -12.05
CA ALA A 481 -23.69 -21.65 -11.60
C ALA A 481 -23.28 -23.07 -11.12
N GLY A 482 -22.04 -23.22 -10.61
CA GLY A 482 -21.53 -24.50 -10.08
C GLY A 482 -21.05 -25.50 -11.15
N ALA A 483 -20.91 -25.09 -12.41
CA ALA A 483 -20.45 -25.99 -13.47
C ALA A 483 -18.94 -26.33 -13.40
N ASN A 484 -18.15 -25.56 -12.63
CA ASN A 484 -16.70 -25.71 -12.40
C ASN A 484 -15.79 -25.81 -13.65
N LYS A 485 -16.33 -25.72 -14.87
CA LYS A 485 -15.56 -25.80 -16.14
C LYS A 485 -14.57 -24.65 -16.35
N CYS A 486 -14.73 -23.53 -15.63
CA CYS A 486 -13.82 -22.39 -15.74
C CYS A 486 -12.51 -22.61 -14.98
N LEU A 487 -12.45 -23.55 -14.02
CA LEU A 487 -11.32 -23.70 -13.12
C LEU A 487 -10.03 -24.09 -13.87
N ASP A 488 -10.07 -25.17 -14.64
CA ASP A 488 -8.88 -25.71 -15.31
C ASP A 488 -8.32 -24.72 -16.35
N HIS A 489 -9.21 -23.98 -17.05
CA HIS A 489 -8.79 -22.96 -18.00
C HIS A 489 -8.16 -21.74 -17.31
N ILE A 490 -8.67 -21.36 -16.14
CA ILE A 490 -8.12 -20.23 -15.37
C ILE A 490 -6.73 -20.58 -14.83
N GLU A 491 -6.51 -21.81 -14.37
CA GLU A 491 -5.19 -22.29 -13.91
C GLU A 491 -4.14 -22.28 -15.03
N GLU A 492 -4.48 -22.79 -16.22
CA GLU A 492 -3.58 -22.82 -17.38
C GLU A 492 -3.19 -21.40 -17.81
N VAL A 493 -4.17 -20.49 -17.88
CA VAL A 493 -3.94 -19.10 -18.26
C VAL A 493 -3.10 -18.37 -17.21
N ALA A 494 -3.44 -18.50 -15.93
CA ALA A 494 -2.68 -17.89 -14.85
C ALA A 494 -1.22 -18.39 -14.85
N SER A 495 -1.01 -19.70 -15.04
CA SER A 495 0.32 -20.28 -15.07
C SER A 495 1.17 -19.78 -16.25
N THR A 496 0.54 -19.62 -17.42
CA THR A 496 1.21 -19.12 -18.62
C THR A 496 1.59 -17.65 -18.49
N VAL A 497 0.70 -16.82 -17.96
CA VAL A 497 0.90 -15.37 -17.83
C VAL A 497 1.94 -15.05 -16.76
N LEU A 498 1.90 -15.76 -15.62
CA LEU A 498 2.79 -15.51 -14.49
C LEU A 498 4.14 -16.21 -14.61
N GLY A 499 4.28 -17.14 -15.57
CA GLY A 499 5.50 -17.91 -15.79
C GLY A 499 5.84 -18.89 -14.65
N ARG A 500 4.87 -19.17 -13.76
CA ARG A 500 4.98 -20.12 -12.64
C ARG A 500 3.77 -21.03 -12.66
N GLN A 501 3.92 -22.29 -12.26
CA GLN A 501 2.79 -23.21 -12.19
C GLN A 501 1.87 -22.81 -11.03
N MET A 502 0.60 -22.53 -11.35
CA MET A 502 -0.41 -22.07 -10.41
C MET A 502 -1.48 -23.15 -10.22
N ILE A 503 -1.79 -23.47 -8.97
CA ILE A 503 -2.83 -24.42 -8.58
C ILE A 503 -3.89 -23.74 -7.71
N ARG A 504 -5.08 -24.32 -7.66
CA ARG A 504 -6.13 -23.96 -6.71
C ARG A 504 -5.67 -24.07 -5.25
N ASP A 505 -5.87 -23.00 -4.45
CA ASP A 505 -5.69 -23.02 -2.99
C ASP A 505 -6.70 -23.96 -2.31
N ARG A 506 -7.93 -23.98 -2.83
CA ARG A 506 -9.00 -24.88 -2.43
C ARG A 506 -9.68 -25.44 -3.67
N ASN A 507 -10.14 -26.69 -3.60
CA ASN A 507 -10.85 -27.35 -4.71
C ASN A 507 -12.20 -26.69 -5.09
N GLU A 508 -12.59 -25.61 -4.41
CA GLU A 508 -13.87 -24.92 -4.58
C GLU A 508 -13.68 -23.43 -4.87
N CYS A 509 -14.49 -22.92 -5.80
CA CYS A 509 -14.66 -21.49 -6.01
C CYS A 509 -15.74 -20.95 -5.07
N ILE A 510 -15.48 -19.83 -4.40
CA ILE A 510 -16.43 -19.22 -3.49
C ILE A 510 -17.44 -18.40 -4.29
N HIS A 511 -18.66 -18.91 -4.43
CA HIS A 511 -19.74 -18.21 -5.12
C HIS A 511 -20.53 -17.33 -4.16
N ASN A 512 -20.55 -16.02 -4.43
CA ASN A 512 -21.39 -15.09 -3.70
C ASN A 512 -22.78 -14.98 -4.34
N HIS A 513 -23.78 -15.61 -3.73
CA HIS A 513 -25.16 -15.63 -4.23
C HIS A 513 -25.83 -14.25 -4.30
N ARG A 514 -25.35 -13.25 -3.54
CA ARG A 514 -25.93 -11.89 -3.55
C ARG A 514 -25.45 -11.06 -4.74
N THR A 515 -24.19 -11.25 -5.15
CA THR A 515 -23.55 -10.46 -6.22
C THR A 515 -23.44 -11.23 -7.54
N GLY A 516 -23.59 -12.57 -7.51
CA GLY A 516 -23.39 -13.43 -8.67
C GLY A 516 -21.93 -13.50 -9.12
N ILE A 517 -21.00 -13.23 -8.21
CA ILE A 517 -19.55 -13.22 -8.45
C ILE A 517 -18.92 -14.46 -7.82
N CYS A 518 -18.05 -15.11 -8.57
CA CYS A 518 -17.21 -16.22 -8.16
C CYS A 518 -15.81 -15.67 -7.81
N ASN A 519 -15.28 -16.06 -6.66
CA ASN A 519 -13.90 -15.78 -6.27
C ASN A 519 -13.10 -17.09 -6.32
N LEU A 520 -12.05 -17.11 -7.16
CA LEU A 520 -11.10 -18.21 -7.26
C LEU A 520 -9.74 -17.74 -6.77
N LYS A 521 -9.18 -18.45 -5.80
CA LYS A 521 -7.83 -18.23 -5.30
C LYS A 521 -6.88 -19.29 -5.87
N LEU A 522 -5.80 -18.82 -6.49
CA LEU A 522 -4.70 -19.64 -6.97
C LEU A 522 -3.41 -19.31 -6.19
N VAL A 523 -2.61 -20.34 -5.96
CA VAL A 523 -1.30 -20.29 -5.30
C VAL A 523 -0.28 -20.99 -6.18
N GLU A 524 1.00 -20.63 -6.02
CA GLU A 524 2.09 -21.35 -6.70
C GLU A 524 2.10 -22.83 -6.28
N GLU A 525 2.37 -23.75 -7.22
CA GLU A 525 2.39 -25.18 -6.94
C GLU A 525 3.55 -25.59 -6.01
N GLU A 526 3.23 -26.37 -4.98
CA GLU A 526 4.21 -27.05 -4.13
C GLU A 526 4.82 -28.25 -4.87
N ILE A 527 6.14 -28.25 -5.05
CA ILE A 527 6.87 -29.29 -5.79
C ILE A 527 7.03 -30.57 -4.96
N PHE A 528 7.06 -30.44 -3.63
CA PHE A 528 7.29 -31.53 -2.70
C PHE A 528 6.03 -31.85 -1.91
N ASN A 529 5.76 -33.14 -1.73
CA ASN A 529 4.65 -33.63 -0.92
C ASN A 529 5.20 -34.43 0.26
N ILE A 530 4.65 -34.24 1.46
CA ILE A 530 5.20 -34.84 2.69
C ILE A 530 4.28 -35.94 3.20
N THR A 531 4.88 -37.08 3.52
CA THR A 531 4.23 -38.17 4.26
C THR A 531 4.82 -38.21 5.66
N THR A 532 3.97 -38.16 6.69
CA THR A 532 4.41 -38.17 8.09
C THR A 532 4.07 -39.49 8.79
N GLY A 533 4.89 -39.84 9.77
CA GLY A 533 4.69 -41.01 10.64
C GLY A 533 5.24 -40.70 12.03
N MET A 534 4.67 -41.33 13.05
CA MET A 534 5.03 -41.07 14.46
C MET A 534 5.00 -42.37 15.26
N ALA A 535 5.95 -42.50 16.18
CA ALA A 535 5.99 -43.51 17.21
C ALA A 535 6.16 -42.84 18.58
N ARG A 536 5.47 -43.32 19.60
CA ARG A 536 5.50 -42.76 20.96
C ARG A 536 5.72 -43.86 21.98
N SER A 537 6.51 -43.55 23.01
CA SER A 537 6.73 -44.42 24.16
C SER A 537 6.65 -43.61 25.45
N SER A 538 6.10 -44.20 26.51
CA SER A 538 6.03 -43.60 27.84
C SER A 538 7.12 -44.19 28.75
N LYS A 539 7.56 -43.43 29.75
CA LYS A 539 8.58 -43.87 30.72
C LYS A 539 8.13 -45.11 31.52
N TYR A 540 6.83 -45.22 31.79
CA TYR A 540 6.21 -46.36 32.46
C TYR A 540 5.01 -46.86 31.64
N GLU A 541 4.72 -48.16 31.69
CA GLU A 541 3.52 -48.74 31.07
C GLU A 541 2.26 -48.10 31.67
N ASN A 542 1.28 -47.73 30.83
CA ASN A 542 0.02 -47.05 31.20
C ASN A 542 0.14 -45.64 31.79
N GLN A 543 1.24 -44.92 31.59
CA GLN A 543 1.35 -43.50 31.93
C GLN A 543 1.43 -42.59 30.70
N VAL A 544 1.00 -41.34 30.86
CA VAL A 544 1.10 -40.32 29.81
C VAL A 544 2.58 -39.93 29.61
N SER A 545 3.01 -39.90 28.36
CA SER A 545 4.36 -39.44 27.99
C SER A 545 4.47 -37.91 28.13
N GLY A 546 5.61 -37.44 28.63
CA GLY A 546 5.90 -36.01 28.80
C GLY A 546 6.08 -35.27 27.47
N ASP A 547 6.33 -36.00 26.40
CA ASP A 547 6.59 -35.51 25.06
C ASP A 547 5.30 -35.33 24.28
N ASN A 548 5.19 -34.24 23.53
CA ASN A 548 4.13 -34.01 22.55
C ASN A 548 4.71 -33.56 21.23
N TYR A 549 4.00 -33.79 20.14
CA TYR A 549 4.44 -33.48 18.79
C TYR A 549 3.29 -32.88 17.99
N SER A 550 3.63 -32.20 16.88
CA SER A 550 2.66 -31.76 15.89
C SER A 550 3.25 -31.75 14.49
N PHE A 551 2.36 -31.95 13.51
CA PHE A 551 2.62 -31.85 12.10
C PHE A 551 1.65 -30.84 11.50
N MET A 552 2.16 -29.79 10.87
CA MET A 552 1.34 -28.67 10.41
C MET A 552 1.75 -28.26 9.01
N ASN A 553 0.78 -28.06 8.12
CA ASN A 553 1.00 -27.31 6.88
C ASN A 553 0.53 -25.87 7.13
N THR A 554 1.41 -24.89 6.92
CA THR A 554 1.09 -23.47 7.17
C THR A 554 0.24 -22.85 6.05
N GLY A 555 -0.04 -23.58 4.96
CA GLY A 555 -0.77 -23.09 3.79
C GLY A 555 0.01 -22.12 2.92
N ALA A 556 1.24 -21.77 3.30
CA ALA A 556 2.15 -20.90 2.54
C ALA A 556 3.33 -21.68 1.93
N GLY A 557 3.16 -22.99 1.73
CA GLY A 557 4.22 -23.91 1.26
C GLY A 557 5.38 -24.12 2.22
N LYS A 558 5.11 -24.02 3.53
CA LYS A 558 5.98 -24.58 4.57
C LYS A 558 5.24 -25.68 5.33
N TYR A 559 5.94 -26.77 5.59
CA TYR A 559 5.47 -27.86 6.42
C TYR A 559 6.33 -27.96 7.68
N ILE A 560 5.69 -27.93 8.84
CA ILE A 560 6.35 -27.87 10.13
C ILE A 560 6.17 -29.19 10.86
N LEU A 561 7.29 -29.70 11.36
CA LEU A 561 7.36 -30.81 12.30
C LEU A 561 7.82 -30.22 13.63
N ALA A 562 7.06 -30.41 14.70
CA ALA A 562 7.42 -29.93 16.02
C ALA A 562 7.39 -31.09 17.02
N LEU A 563 8.39 -31.14 17.89
CA LEU A 563 8.47 -32.04 19.03
C LEU A 563 8.80 -31.21 20.27
N SER A 564 8.09 -31.44 21.35
CA SER A 564 8.32 -30.76 22.62
C SER A 564 8.42 -31.77 23.74
N ASP A 565 9.51 -31.72 24.50
CA ASP A 565 9.70 -32.49 25.72
C ASP A 565 9.48 -31.59 26.94
N GLY A 566 8.47 -31.93 27.74
CA GLY A 566 8.12 -31.22 28.96
C GLY A 566 8.96 -31.71 30.13
N MET A 567 9.53 -30.80 30.92
CA MET A 567 10.35 -31.19 32.05
C MET A 567 9.54 -31.97 33.11
N GLY A 568 10.14 -33.06 33.62
CA GLY A 568 9.54 -33.91 34.66
C GLY A 568 8.98 -35.22 34.13
N THR A 569 7.95 -35.77 34.79
CA THR A 569 7.32 -37.03 34.36
C THR A 569 5.80 -37.00 34.54
N GLY A 570 5.08 -37.71 33.68
CA GLY A 570 3.64 -37.88 33.79
C GLY A 570 2.83 -36.66 33.33
N GLN A 571 1.67 -36.45 33.97
CA GLN A 571 0.66 -35.49 33.52
C GLN A 571 1.15 -34.02 33.51
N ALA A 572 2.03 -33.65 34.45
CA ALA A 572 2.58 -32.30 34.54
C ALA A 572 3.44 -31.97 33.31
N ALA A 573 4.43 -32.81 33.00
CA ALA A 573 5.27 -32.71 31.81
C ALA A 573 4.43 -32.71 30.52
N SER A 574 3.46 -33.63 30.41
CA SER A 574 2.56 -33.67 29.26
C SER A 574 1.71 -32.41 29.11
N SER A 575 1.32 -31.75 30.19
CA SER A 575 0.49 -30.54 30.11
C SER A 575 1.32 -29.35 29.62
N GLN A 576 2.61 -29.32 29.95
CA GLN A 576 3.53 -28.27 29.51
C GLN A 576 3.86 -28.40 28.03
N SER A 577 4.37 -29.55 27.59
CA SER A 577 4.68 -29.77 26.17
C SER A 577 3.42 -29.66 25.30
N LYS A 578 2.26 -30.09 25.78
CA LYS A 578 0.99 -29.88 25.07
C LYS A 578 0.65 -28.40 24.91
N ALA A 579 0.78 -27.59 25.97
CA ALA A 579 0.51 -26.16 25.88
C ALA A 579 1.44 -25.46 24.87
N VAL A 580 2.72 -25.87 24.83
CA VAL A 580 3.69 -25.36 23.87
C VAL A 580 3.33 -25.70 22.44
N ILE A 581 3.03 -26.97 22.18
CA ILE A 581 2.61 -27.42 20.85
C ILE A 581 1.32 -26.73 20.41
N SER A 582 0.32 -26.60 21.28
CA SER A 582 -0.94 -25.92 20.93
C SER A 582 -0.77 -24.42 20.68
N LEU A 583 0.13 -23.74 21.39
CA LEU A 583 0.44 -22.34 21.11
C LEU A 583 1.17 -22.19 19.77
N LEU A 584 2.12 -23.08 19.49
CA LEU A 584 2.81 -23.12 18.21
C LEU A 584 1.84 -23.36 17.05
N GLU A 585 0.94 -24.34 17.17
CA GLU A 585 -0.14 -24.58 16.22
C GLU A 585 -0.93 -23.31 15.93
N HIS A 586 -1.41 -22.65 16.98
CA HIS A 586 -2.24 -21.46 16.82
C HIS A 586 -1.49 -20.29 16.16
N PHE A 587 -0.22 -20.06 16.50
CA PHE A 587 0.58 -19.00 15.88
C PHE A 587 0.92 -19.30 14.42
N MET A 588 1.25 -20.55 14.10
CA MET A 588 1.54 -20.93 12.72
C MET A 588 0.28 -20.87 11.84
N GLU A 589 -0.88 -21.31 12.34
CA GLU A 589 -2.17 -21.21 11.63
C GLU A 589 -2.62 -19.75 11.40
N THR A 590 -2.28 -18.85 12.33
CA THR A 590 -2.61 -17.42 12.21
C THR A 590 -1.65 -16.65 11.30
N GLY A 591 -0.63 -17.31 10.75
CA GLY A 591 0.26 -16.77 9.72
C GLY A 591 1.51 -16.06 10.23
N PHE A 592 1.80 -16.17 11.53
CA PHE A 592 3.04 -15.66 12.11
C PHE A 592 4.25 -16.35 11.49
N ASP A 593 5.35 -15.60 11.32
CA ASP A 593 6.63 -16.25 11.05
C ASP A 593 7.10 -17.10 12.24
N GLN A 594 7.90 -18.12 11.92
CA GLN A 594 8.37 -19.11 12.89
C GLN A 594 9.22 -18.48 14.00
N ASP A 595 10.10 -17.52 13.68
CA ASP A 595 10.97 -16.89 14.67
C ASP A 595 10.15 -16.05 15.65
N THR A 596 9.14 -15.34 15.15
CA THR A 596 8.20 -14.57 15.96
C THR A 596 7.35 -15.49 16.82
N ALA A 597 6.77 -16.56 16.26
CA ALA A 597 5.99 -17.55 17.02
C ALA A 597 6.82 -18.14 18.18
N ILE A 598 8.09 -18.47 17.92
CA ILE A 598 9.03 -18.97 18.94
C ILE A 598 9.31 -17.93 20.02
N LYS A 599 9.59 -16.68 19.64
CA LYS A 599 9.83 -15.59 20.60
C LYS A 599 8.61 -15.35 21.47
N PHE A 600 7.41 -15.40 20.89
CA PHE A 600 6.14 -15.29 21.61
C PHE A 600 5.97 -16.43 22.61
N ILE A 601 6.13 -17.67 22.17
CA ILE A 601 5.99 -18.86 23.03
C ILE A 601 6.99 -18.78 24.19
N ASN A 602 8.27 -18.52 23.90
CA ASN A 602 9.29 -18.40 24.94
C ASN A 602 8.95 -17.27 25.92
N SER A 603 8.50 -16.12 25.42
CA SER A 603 8.08 -15.00 26.27
C SER A 603 6.90 -15.41 27.15
N ILE A 604 5.86 -16.05 26.61
CA ILE A 604 4.64 -16.50 27.33
C ILE A 604 4.98 -17.56 28.38
N LEU A 605 5.85 -18.51 28.05
CA LEU A 605 6.27 -19.58 28.97
C LEU A 605 7.03 -19.01 30.16
N VAL A 606 7.92 -18.02 29.94
CA VAL A 606 8.59 -17.28 31.01
C VAL A 606 7.60 -16.56 31.93
N LEU A 607 6.42 -16.16 31.44
CA LEU A 607 5.40 -15.49 32.28
C LEU A 607 4.65 -16.45 33.22
N LYS A 608 4.64 -17.75 32.93
CA LYS A 608 3.76 -18.73 33.61
C LYS A 608 4.45 -19.50 34.74
N SER A 609 5.78 -19.48 34.79
CA SER A 609 6.58 -20.28 35.72
C SER A 609 6.96 -19.50 36.98
N ASP A 610 6.30 -19.80 38.11
CA ASP A 610 6.86 -19.61 39.46
C ASP A 610 7.90 -20.71 39.82
N ASP A 611 7.89 -21.83 39.08
CA ASP A 611 8.83 -22.96 39.17
C ASP A 611 9.57 -23.13 37.84
N ASP A 612 10.89 -23.41 37.89
CA ASP A 612 11.88 -23.66 36.80
C ASP A 612 11.47 -24.73 35.75
N SER A 613 10.26 -24.67 35.22
CA SER A 613 9.67 -25.71 34.39
C SER A 613 9.57 -25.23 32.94
N PHE A 614 10.55 -25.68 32.17
CA PHE A 614 10.70 -25.36 30.77
C PHE A 614 10.36 -26.59 29.93
N ALA A 615 9.75 -26.37 28.76
CA ALA A 615 9.65 -27.41 27.76
C ALA A 615 10.65 -27.10 26.64
N THR A 616 11.32 -28.12 26.15
CA THR A 616 12.15 -27.99 24.95
C THR A 616 11.26 -28.01 23.71
N ILE A 617 11.75 -27.45 22.61
CA ILE A 617 11.08 -27.49 21.31
C ILE A 617 12.14 -27.79 20.25
N ASP A 618 11.94 -28.90 19.55
CA ASP A 618 12.63 -29.23 18.31
C ASP A 618 11.65 -28.99 17.15
N LEU A 619 11.93 -27.99 16.34
CA LEU A 619 11.12 -27.60 15.18
C LEU A 619 11.92 -27.79 13.90
N SER A 620 11.31 -28.45 12.92
CA SER A 620 11.83 -28.55 11.56
C SER A 620 10.81 -27.98 10.58
N ALA A 621 11.16 -26.92 9.88
CA ALA A 621 10.34 -26.31 8.85
C ALA A 621 10.89 -26.65 7.47
N ILE A 622 10.06 -27.29 6.66
CA ILE A 622 10.39 -27.80 5.34
C ILE A 622 9.70 -26.91 4.32
N ASP A 623 10.47 -26.29 3.43
CA ASP A 623 9.97 -25.53 2.29
C ASP A 623 9.51 -26.52 1.20
N LEU A 624 8.20 -26.54 0.91
CA LEU A 624 7.57 -27.46 -0.02
C LEU A 624 7.82 -27.09 -1.50
N TYR A 625 8.48 -25.97 -1.78
CA TYR A 625 8.84 -25.57 -3.14
C TYR A 625 10.27 -25.97 -3.49
N ASN A 626 11.23 -25.76 -2.60
CA ASN A 626 12.65 -26.02 -2.90
C ASN A 626 13.28 -27.16 -2.09
N GLY A 627 12.55 -27.74 -1.14
CA GLY A 627 13.01 -28.86 -0.32
C GLY A 627 14.04 -28.50 0.74
N LYS A 628 14.29 -27.21 1.00
CA LYS A 628 15.17 -26.77 2.08
C LYS A 628 14.49 -27.00 3.42
N ILE A 629 15.29 -27.41 4.40
CA ILE A 629 14.84 -27.65 5.77
C ILE A 629 15.58 -26.69 6.69
N GLU A 630 14.82 -26.00 7.51
CA GLU A 630 15.30 -25.15 8.60
C GLU A 630 15.05 -25.86 9.92
N PHE A 631 16.11 -26.01 10.72
CA PHE A 631 16.05 -26.64 12.03
C PHE A 631 16.16 -25.58 13.10
N VAL A 632 15.17 -25.54 14.00
CA VAL A 632 15.21 -24.67 15.18
C VAL A 632 15.08 -25.51 16.42
N LYS A 633 16.10 -25.41 17.27
CA LYS A 633 16.19 -26.12 18.54
C LYS A 633 16.15 -25.11 19.67
N ILE A 634 15.17 -25.26 20.54
CA ILE A 634 14.96 -24.43 21.71
C ILE A 634 15.03 -25.35 22.91
N GLY A 635 16.14 -25.32 23.61
CA GLY A 635 16.38 -26.24 24.70
C GLY A 635 17.78 -26.06 25.18
N LEU A 636 18.03 -24.95 25.88
CA LEU A 636 19.10 -24.75 26.86
C LEU A 636 19.10 -23.28 27.24
N HIS A 637 18.93 -23.03 28.53
CA HIS A 637 19.29 -21.77 29.14
C HIS A 637 20.80 -21.61 28.94
N GLN A 638 21.23 -20.69 28.07
CA GLN A 638 22.56 -20.12 28.18
C GLN A 638 22.40 -18.91 29.10
N PRO A 639 22.89 -18.96 30.34
CA PRO A 639 22.83 -17.81 31.23
C PRO A 639 23.68 -16.70 30.61
N LEU A 640 23.11 -15.49 30.54
CA LEU A 640 23.87 -14.26 30.35
C LEU A 640 24.71 -13.97 31.60
#